data_AF-A0A1V6DDS8-F1
#
_entry.id   AF-A0A1V6DDS8-F1
#
_cell.length_a   1.000
_cell.length_b   1.000
_cell.length_c   1.000
_cell.angle_alpha   90.00
_cell.angle_beta   90.00
_cell.angle_gamma   90.00
#
_symmetry.space_group_name_H-M   'P 1'
#
loop_
_entity.id
_entity.type
_entity.pdbx_description
1 polymer ?
#
loop_
_entity_poly.entity_id
_entity_poly.type
_entity_poly.pdbx_seq_one_letter_code
_entity_poly.pdbx_strand_id
1 'polypeptide(L)'
;MRSRTLVFAWTVLVLSAPVRSADKVLLDSTRPDESVRVEADQGATISRAGGADAARLLLRTPASKGWPGLRLVPKAGGWDLSAWSHVEVAVRNVGKQALKVFVRVDNPGADGRNFCATESQSIGPGRSGTVRVQLTWCHGPMPDKPLFGMRGYPSAGGLDLARIVGVQVFMNKPSREHDWEVLSVKATGRGGPAPAARGGKFFPLIDTFGQYKHRDWPGKTHSLDDLQKRRSQEQADLEKQPGPSDWDRYGGWQGGPKLDATGFFRVQKHKGKWWLVDPEGRLFWSHGIDCVLAQDHTPIDERDAWFEDFPGRQSGLSEFLGRGRVLKGHYADRQVKTYSFAAANLKRKYGPAWAETAGQLAHRRLRSWGMNTVANWSNRDVAQMRRTPYVATINFKSRLLEGSSGYWGKFRDVFDESFERELTRRMEAERGQSAGDPWCVGYFVDNEIAWGNETSLALGALKSPSDQPAKKAFIDELRTKYQTVEKLNAAWGVKYASWQAMIDDTDPKVDATKAKADLEAFYTRTADRYFSVIRAAVKKVAPNQLYLGCRFAWVNHLAAESGARHCDVVSYNLYRRSVADFKLPGGADVPLIIGEFHFGALDRGMFHTGLVPCKDQADRAAHYRDYVRGCMKHPAFVGCHWFKYQDEPTTGRTLDEENYQIGFIDVADTPYPETVQASREVGYKMYRERMGE
;
A
#
# COMPACT_ATOMS: atom_id res chain seq x y z
N MET A 1 52.03 -50.33 -19.63
CA MET A 1 52.83 -49.12 -19.33
C MET A 1 52.82 -48.19 -20.54
N ARG A 2 52.04 -47.10 -20.48
CA ARG A 2 52.24 -45.84 -21.23
C ARG A 2 51.25 -44.83 -20.63
N SER A 3 51.79 -43.97 -19.77
CA SER A 3 51.09 -42.91 -19.06
C SER A 3 50.60 -41.87 -20.07
N ARG A 4 49.30 -41.56 -20.06
CA ARG A 4 48.74 -40.40 -20.78
C ARG A 4 48.53 -39.28 -19.76
N THR A 5 49.49 -38.38 -19.70
CA THR A 5 49.41 -37.13 -18.94
C THR A 5 48.38 -36.22 -19.60
N LEU A 6 47.24 -35.99 -18.95
CA LEU A 6 46.31 -34.92 -19.30
C LEU A 6 46.95 -33.57 -18.92
N VAL A 7 47.13 -32.70 -19.90
CA VAL A 7 47.44 -31.28 -19.66
C VAL A 7 46.13 -30.57 -19.32
N PHE A 8 45.90 -30.31 -18.03
CA PHE A 8 44.87 -29.36 -17.58
C PHE A 8 45.40 -27.94 -17.77
N ALA A 9 44.89 -27.24 -18.78
CA ALA A 9 45.05 -25.80 -18.89
C ALA A 9 44.22 -25.13 -17.79
N TRP A 10 44.88 -24.66 -16.74
CA TRP A 10 44.27 -23.79 -15.73
C TRP A 10 44.05 -22.41 -16.35
N THR A 11 42.85 -22.17 -16.88
CA THR A 11 42.40 -20.82 -17.17
C THR A 11 42.19 -20.11 -15.84
N VAL A 12 43.17 -19.29 -15.44
CA VAL A 12 43.01 -18.35 -14.32
C VAL A 12 41.91 -17.38 -14.72
N LEU A 13 40.70 -17.61 -14.20
CA LEU A 13 39.62 -16.63 -14.25
C LEU A 13 40.07 -15.48 -13.34
N VAL A 14 40.61 -14.42 -13.95
CA VAL A 14 40.77 -13.14 -13.25
C VAL A 14 39.35 -12.63 -13.01
N LEU A 15 38.81 -12.93 -11.83
CA LEU A 15 37.65 -12.25 -11.27
C LEU A 15 38.06 -10.78 -11.12
N SER A 16 37.77 -9.97 -12.13
CA SER A 16 37.79 -8.51 -12.00
C SER A 16 36.83 -8.16 -10.88
N ALA A 17 37.36 -7.81 -9.70
CA ALA A 17 36.57 -7.20 -8.65
C ALA A 17 35.78 -6.03 -9.27
N PRO A 18 34.50 -5.86 -8.96
CA PRO A 18 33.73 -4.76 -9.52
C PRO A 18 34.40 -3.45 -9.13
N VAL A 19 34.95 -2.74 -10.12
CA VAL A 19 35.52 -1.40 -9.92
C VAL A 19 34.37 -0.50 -9.45
N ARG A 20 34.36 -0.18 -8.15
CA ARG A 20 33.48 0.85 -7.59
C ARG A 20 33.82 2.16 -8.29
N SER A 21 32.82 2.83 -8.89
CA SER A 21 32.97 4.24 -9.22
C SER A 21 33.26 4.99 -7.91
N ALA A 22 34.27 5.84 -7.89
CA ALA A 22 34.59 6.63 -6.71
C ALA A 22 33.40 7.53 -6.35
N ASP A 23 33.15 7.74 -5.05
CA ASP A 23 32.08 8.64 -4.59
C ASP A 23 32.33 10.06 -5.10
N LYS A 24 31.29 10.73 -5.61
CA LYS A 24 31.34 12.16 -5.91
C LYS A 24 30.77 12.94 -4.73
N VAL A 25 31.65 13.52 -3.93
CA VAL A 25 31.27 14.38 -2.80
C VAL A 25 30.70 15.69 -3.35
N LEU A 26 29.48 16.02 -2.94
CA LEU A 26 28.81 17.30 -3.27
C LEU A 26 28.83 18.26 -2.06
N LEU A 27 28.97 17.72 -0.86
CA LEU A 27 29.21 18.46 0.38
C LEU A 27 29.87 17.52 1.39
N ASP A 28 30.99 17.94 1.97
CA ASP A 28 31.50 17.44 3.23
C ASP A 28 31.37 18.56 4.25
N SER A 29 30.53 18.40 5.27
CA SER A 29 30.29 19.50 6.21
C SER A 29 31.54 19.94 6.97
N THR A 30 32.52 19.03 7.13
CA THR A 30 33.76 19.26 7.88
C THR A 30 34.81 20.05 7.12
N ARG A 31 34.64 20.25 5.81
CA ARG A 31 35.59 20.96 4.95
C ARG A 31 34.87 21.99 4.09
N PRO A 32 35.38 23.22 3.96
CA PRO A 32 34.84 24.14 2.97
C PRO A 32 35.08 23.60 1.56
N ASP A 33 34.03 23.55 0.73
CA ASP A 33 34.12 23.25 -0.70
C ASP A 33 33.79 24.51 -1.49
N GLU A 34 34.79 25.07 -2.17
CA GLU A 34 34.63 26.30 -2.92
C GLU A 34 33.83 26.12 -4.21
N SER A 35 33.54 24.89 -4.65
CA SER A 35 32.80 24.62 -5.88
C SER A 35 31.27 24.66 -5.72
N VAL A 36 30.77 24.70 -4.48
CA VAL A 36 29.34 24.62 -4.13
C VAL A 36 28.92 25.83 -3.28
N ARG A 37 27.73 26.35 -3.55
CA ARG A 37 27.03 27.31 -2.68
C ARG A 37 26.07 26.55 -1.78
N VAL A 38 26.13 26.85 -0.49
CA VAL A 38 25.19 26.36 0.52
C VAL A 38 24.30 27.52 0.93
N GLU A 39 23.03 27.46 0.57
CA GLU A 39 22.07 28.54 0.78
C GLU A 39 21.01 28.06 1.79
N ALA A 40 20.69 28.90 2.77
CA ALA A 40 19.55 28.66 3.63
C ALA A 40 18.26 29.01 2.88
N ASP A 41 17.19 28.23 3.08
CA ASP A 41 15.92 28.43 2.39
C ASP A 41 14.74 28.53 3.36
N GLN A 42 13.74 29.32 2.98
CA GLN A 42 12.45 29.53 3.65
C GLN A 42 12.53 29.75 5.17
N GLY A 43 13.48 30.59 5.59
CA GLY A 43 13.64 31.03 6.99
C GLY A 43 14.48 30.09 7.86
N ALA A 44 15.10 29.06 7.30
CA ALA A 44 16.12 28.30 8.00
C ALA A 44 17.38 29.14 8.24
N THR A 45 18.15 28.81 9.27
CA THR A 45 19.48 29.38 9.50
C THR A 45 20.53 28.28 9.50
N ILE A 46 21.70 28.61 8.96
CA ILE A 46 22.84 27.71 8.87
C ILE A 46 23.97 28.28 9.73
N SER A 47 24.49 27.46 10.62
CA SER A 47 25.65 27.77 11.46
C SER A 47 26.63 26.62 11.44
N ARG A 48 27.85 26.85 11.95
CA ARG A 48 28.86 25.80 12.11
C ARG A 48 28.94 25.40 13.58
N ALA A 49 28.89 24.10 13.86
CA ALA A 49 28.98 23.53 15.21
C ALA A 49 30.19 22.59 15.34
N GLY A 50 31.01 22.77 16.36
CA GLY A 50 32.27 22.04 16.58
C GLY A 50 33.51 22.94 16.54
N GLY A 51 34.68 22.40 16.90
CA GLY A 51 35.97 23.11 16.79
C GLY A 51 36.39 23.31 15.32
N ALA A 52 37.41 24.14 15.08
CA ALA A 52 37.85 24.55 13.73
C ALA A 52 38.06 23.38 12.75
N ASP A 53 38.52 22.22 13.23
CA ASP A 53 38.84 21.03 12.42
C ASP A 53 37.70 19.99 12.32
N ALA A 54 36.54 20.24 12.94
CA ALA A 54 35.39 19.31 12.97
C ALA A 54 34.03 20.00 12.86
N ALA A 55 34.02 21.25 12.36
CA ALA A 55 32.84 22.10 12.29
C ALA A 55 31.79 21.56 11.30
N ARG A 56 30.65 21.07 11.81
CA ARG A 56 29.52 20.54 11.03
C ARG A 56 28.49 21.63 10.73
N LEU A 57 27.70 21.45 9.68
CA LEU A 57 26.61 22.36 9.35
C LEU A 57 25.39 22.08 10.23
N LEU A 58 25.16 22.96 11.20
CA LEU A 58 23.97 22.96 12.05
C LEU A 58 22.89 23.81 11.40
N LEU A 59 21.74 23.18 11.15
CA LEU A 59 20.54 23.80 10.62
C LEU A 59 19.52 23.98 11.74
N ARG A 60 18.99 25.20 11.82
CA ARG A 60 17.78 25.51 12.59
C ARG A 60 16.65 25.83 11.62
N THR A 61 15.58 25.04 11.67
CA THR A 61 14.41 25.20 10.80
C THR A 61 13.20 25.60 11.64
N PRO A 62 12.52 26.73 11.35
CA PRO A 62 11.39 27.22 12.14
C PRO A 62 10.10 26.43 11.84
N ALA A 63 9.04 26.69 12.62
CA ALA A 63 7.69 26.32 12.21
C ALA A 63 7.33 27.06 10.90
N SER A 64 6.86 26.34 9.90
CA SER A 64 6.63 26.92 8.57
C SER A 64 5.52 26.20 7.81
N LYS A 65 4.78 26.96 6.99
CA LYS A 65 3.87 26.40 5.97
C LYS A 65 4.59 26.00 4.67
N GLY A 66 5.90 26.23 4.61
CA GLY A 66 6.80 25.93 3.50
C GLY A 66 7.78 24.79 3.79
N TRP A 67 8.96 24.85 3.18
CA TRP A 67 10.02 23.83 3.16
C TRP A 67 11.36 24.36 3.68
N PRO A 68 11.45 24.79 4.97
CA PRO A 68 12.70 25.31 5.51
C PRO A 68 13.81 24.26 5.48
N GLY A 69 15.02 24.69 5.09
CA GLY A 69 16.16 23.79 4.96
C GLY A 69 17.39 24.47 4.36
N LEU A 70 18.24 23.67 3.73
CA LEU A 70 19.36 24.15 2.91
C LEU A 70 19.20 23.72 1.45
N ARG A 71 19.80 24.49 0.55
CA ARG A 71 20.01 24.15 -0.86
C ARG A 71 21.49 24.15 -1.19
N LEU A 72 21.95 23.10 -1.84
CA LEU A 72 23.27 23.00 -2.46
C LEU A 72 23.13 23.32 -3.95
N VAL A 73 23.90 24.30 -4.42
CA VAL A 73 23.90 24.74 -5.82
C VAL A 73 25.34 24.78 -6.33
N PRO A 74 25.68 24.15 -7.46
CA PRO A 74 27.01 24.30 -8.07
C PRO A 74 27.26 25.77 -8.45
N LYS A 75 28.49 26.28 -8.26
CA LYS A 75 28.82 27.66 -8.65
C LYS A 75 28.82 27.89 -10.16
N ALA A 76 29.06 26.85 -10.96
CA ALA A 76 29.04 26.91 -12.41
C ALA A 76 28.30 25.69 -13.00
N GLY A 77 27.42 25.94 -13.97
CA GLY A 77 26.71 24.90 -14.72
C GLY A 77 25.80 24.02 -13.85
N GLY A 78 25.97 22.71 -13.99
CA GLY A 78 25.28 21.68 -13.20
C GLY A 78 26.23 20.51 -12.93
N TRP A 79 25.85 19.60 -12.04
CA TRP A 79 26.55 18.34 -11.87
C TRP A 79 26.09 17.31 -12.88
N ASP A 80 27.06 16.69 -13.54
CA ASP A 80 26.87 15.37 -14.13
C ASP A 80 27.02 14.31 -13.04
N LEU A 81 25.91 13.64 -12.73
CA LEU A 81 25.76 12.54 -11.78
C LEU A 81 25.40 11.20 -12.48
N SER A 82 25.52 11.13 -13.81
CA SER A 82 25.13 9.98 -14.65
C SER A 82 25.82 8.65 -14.28
N ALA A 83 27.03 8.73 -13.72
CA ALA A 83 27.83 7.59 -13.30
C ALA A 83 27.41 6.96 -11.95
N TRP A 84 26.45 7.58 -11.22
CA TRP A 84 26.01 7.12 -9.91
C TRP A 84 24.53 6.76 -9.87
N SER A 85 24.19 5.83 -8.99
CA SER A 85 22.82 5.32 -8.86
C SER A 85 21.93 6.15 -7.93
N HIS A 86 22.51 6.92 -7.01
CA HIS A 86 21.77 7.70 -6.02
C HIS A 86 22.60 8.84 -5.43
N VAL A 87 21.92 9.83 -4.86
CA VAL A 87 22.48 10.82 -3.94
C VAL A 87 22.18 10.39 -2.50
N GLU A 88 23.22 10.30 -1.68
CA GLU A 88 23.17 9.96 -0.26
C GLU A 88 23.42 11.21 0.59
N VAL A 89 22.52 11.47 1.55
CA VAL A 89 22.62 12.58 2.50
C VAL A 89 22.62 12.04 3.92
N ALA A 90 23.74 12.20 4.62
CA ALA A 90 23.85 11.84 6.03
C ALA A 90 23.50 13.03 6.91
N VAL A 91 22.66 12.79 7.91
CA VAL A 91 22.15 13.82 8.83
C VAL A 91 22.15 13.31 10.27
N ARG A 92 22.18 14.24 11.24
CA ARG A 92 22.05 13.92 12.67
C ARG A 92 20.97 14.77 13.31
N ASN A 93 20.05 14.14 14.02
CA ASN A 93 19.06 14.84 14.82
C ASN A 93 19.65 15.17 16.19
N VAL A 94 19.99 16.44 16.44
CA VAL A 94 20.50 16.91 17.73
C VAL A 94 19.40 17.43 18.66
N GLY A 95 18.17 17.53 18.15
CA GLY A 95 16.99 17.93 18.91
C GLY A 95 16.42 16.81 19.78
N LYS A 96 15.42 17.19 20.59
CA LYS A 96 14.71 16.29 21.51
C LYS A 96 13.52 15.55 20.88
N GLN A 97 13.20 15.82 19.62
CA GLN A 97 12.01 15.31 18.93
C GLN A 97 12.39 14.60 17.64
N ALA A 98 11.56 13.65 17.18
CA ALA A 98 11.80 12.97 15.91
C ALA A 98 11.81 13.97 14.75
N LEU A 99 12.78 13.80 13.86
CA LEU A 99 13.04 14.65 12.70
C LEU A 99 12.63 13.88 11.44
N LYS A 100 11.78 14.44 10.57
CA LYS A 100 11.54 13.89 9.23
C LYS A 100 12.21 14.78 8.19
N VAL A 101 13.34 14.31 7.65
CA VAL A 101 14.13 15.03 6.65
C VAL A 101 13.74 14.57 5.26
N PHE A 102 13.57 15.52 4.35
CA PHE A 102 13.38 15.32 2.92
C PHE A 102 14.64 15.75 2.18
N VAL A 103 15.01 14.99 1.15
CA VAL A 103 16.08 15.35 0.22
C VAL A 103 15.49 15.37 -1.17
N ARG A 104 15.74 16.44 -1.91
CA ARG A 104 15.32 16.59 -3.30
C ARG A 104 16.51 16.88 -4.21
N VAL A 105 16.61 16.18 -5.33
CA VAL A 105 17.60 16.42 -6.38
C VAL A 105 16.88 17.08 -7.56
N ASP A 106 17.41 18.21 -8.04
CA ASP A 106 16.74 19.10 -8.99
C ASP A 106 17.42 19.13 -10.36
N ASN A 107 16.63 19.10 -11.43
CA ASN A 107 16.97 19.63 -12.75
C ASN A 107 16.47 21.09 -12.90
N PRO A 108 16.85 21.79 -13.98
CA PRO A 108 16.28 23.12 -14.27
C PRO A 108 14.76 23.07 -14.38
N GLY A 109 14.08 24.04 -13.75
CA GLY A 109 12.63 24.12 -13.72
C GLY A 109 11.95 23.31 -12.61
N ALA A 110 12.73 22.71 -11.69
CA ALA A 110 12.18 21.98 -10.54
C ALA A 110 11.22 22.85 -9.69
N ASP A 111 10.00 22.34 -9.47
CA ASP A 111 8.92 23.02 -8.72
C ASP A 111 8.50 22.25 -7.45
N GLY A 112 9.22 21.16 -7.13
CA GLY A 112 8.89 20.25 -6.03
C GLY A 112 7.90 19.13 -6.41
N ARG A 113 7.46 19.08 -7.66
CA ARG A 113 6.66 17.99 -8.24
C ARG A 113 7.27 17.47 -9.55
N ASN A 114 7.69 18.36 -10.43
CA ASN A 114 8.27 18.12 -11.75
C ASN A 114 9.77 18.42 -11.72
N PHE A 115 10.52 17.79 -12.62
CA PHE A 115 11.97 17.99 -12.81
C PHE A 115 12.80 17.82 -11.52
N CYS A 116 12.30 17.00 -10.58
CA CYS A 116 12.96 16.74 -9.32
C CYS A 116 12.66 15.31 -8.82
N ALA A 117 13.57 14.73 -8.05
CA ALA A 117 13.34 13.47 -7.31
C ALA A 117 13.44 13.75 -5.81
N THR A 118 12.44 13.35 -5.02
CA THR A 118 12.41 13.60 -3.56
C THR A 118 12.27 12.32 -2.78
N GLU A 119 13.10 12.13 -1.76
CA GLU A 119 12.99 11.04 -0.77
C GLU A 119 13.00 11.59 0.65
N SER A 120 12.56 10.78 1.63
CA SER A 120 12.55 11.21 3.03
C SER A 120 12.88 10.11 4.02
N GLN A 121 13.39 10.49 5.20
CA GLN A 121 13.61 9.57 6.31
C GLN A 121 13.26 10.22 7.65
N SER A 122 12.67 9.43 8.56
CA SER A 122 12.45 9.81 9.95
C SER A 122 13.62 9.35 10.83
N ILE A 123 14.07 10.23 11.72
CA ILE A 123 15.27 10.08 12.54
C ILE A 123 14.94 10.45 13.98
N GLY A 124 15.11 9.50 14.90
CA GLY A 124 14.84 9.71 16.31
C GLY A 124 15.79 10.74 16.96
N PRO A 125 15.42 11.32 18.11
CA PRO A 125 16.27 12.22 18.88
C PRO A 125 17.67 11.63 19.14
N GLY A 126 18.73 12.41 18.94
CA GLY A 126 20.12 11.99 19.16
C GLY A 126 20.67 10.96 18.16
N ARG A 127 19.90 10.56 17.14
CA ARG A 127 20.30 9.54 16.15
C ARG A 127 20.81 10.20 14.87
N SER A 128 21.67 9.48 14.16
CA SER A 128 22.03 9.78 12.78
C SER A 128 21.20 8.92 11.82
N GLY A 129 20.97 9.45 10.62
CA GLY A 129 20.27 8.77 9.54
C GLY A 129 20.84 9.17 8.19
N THR A 130 20.39 8.46 7.15
CA THR A 130 20.84 8.62 5.78
C THR A 130 19.64 8.57 4.84
N VAL A 131 19.38 9.69 4.15
CA VAL A 131 18.37 9.75 3.09
C VAL A 131 19.06 9.43 1.77
N ARG A 132 18.45 8.56 0.94
CA ARG A 132 18.96 8.19 -0.38
C ARG A 132 17.94 8.53 -1.44
N VAL A 133 18.26 9.47 -2.33
CA VAL A 133 17.45 9.79 -3.52
C VAL A 133 17.98 8.98 -4.69
N GLN A 134 17.17 8.06 -5.23
CA GLN A 134 17.55 7.30 -6.42
C GLN A 134 17.66 8.21 -7.63
N LEU A 135 18.76 8.07 -8.38
CA LEU A 135 19.00 8.75 -9.64
C LEU A 135 18.56 7.84 -10.79
N THR A 136 17.29 7.95 -11.17
CA THR A 136 16.76 7.29 -12.36
C THR A 136 17.07 8.13 -13.59
N TRP A 137 17.67 7.51 -14.61
CA TRP A 137 17.89 8.13 -15.92
C TRP A 137 16.54 8.45 -16.59
N CYS A 138 16.37 9.67 -17.08
CA CYS A 138 15.62 9.87 -18.32
C CYS A 138 16.60 9.73 -19.49
N HIS A 139 16.13 9.41 -20.70
CA HIS A 139 16.91 9.23 -21.94
C HIS A 139 17.18 7.76 -22.35
N GLY A 140 16.11 6.97 -22.51
CA GLY A 140 15.97 6.13 -23.71
C GLY A 140 15.23 6.94 -24.80
N PRO A 141 15.08 6.47 -26.06
CA PRO A 141 14.22 7.15 -27.02
C PRO A 141 12.83 7.30 -26.38
N MET A 142 12.45 8.54 -26.09
CA MET A 142 11.10 8.85 -25.64
C MET A 142 10.15 8.40 -26.75
N PRO A 143 9.01 7.79 -26.43
CA PRO A 143 8.04 7.49 -27.46
C PRO A 143 7.63 8.80 -28.15
N ASP A 144 7.47 8.77 -29.47
CA ASP A 144 6.95 9.92 -30.25
C ASP A 144 5.55 10.34 -29.77
N LYS A 145 4.88 9.48 -28.99
CA LYS A 145 3.58 9.71 -28.36
C LYS A 145 3.69 9.60 -26.84
N PRO A 146 3.02 10.47 -26.07
CA PRO A 146 3.02 10.36 -24.61
C PRO A 146 2.43 9.02 -24.16
N LEU A 147 3.02 8.43 -23.11
CA LEU A 147 2.42 7.31 -22.41
C LEU A 147 1.33 7.83 -21.46
N PHE A 148 0.31 7.00 -21.23
CA PHE A 148 -0.83 7.36 -20.39
C PHE A 148 -1.43 6.12 -19.72
N GLY A 149 -2.34 6.34 -18.79
CA GLY A 149 -3.13 5.26 -18.20
C GLY A 149 -2.34 4.36 -17.23
N MET A 150 -1.27 4.89 -16.63
CA MET A 150 -0.41 4.20 -15.67
C MET A 150 -0.02 5.17 -14.55
N ARG A 151 0.19 4.68 -13.32
CA ARG A 151 0.71 5.52 -12.23
C ARG A 151 2.22 5.69 -12.27
N GLY A 152 2.97 4.69 -12.74
CA GLY A 152 4.39 4.79 -13.04
C GLY A 152 4.70 4.47 -14.49
N TYR A 153 5.78 5.02 -15.03
CA TYR A 153 6.17 4.84 -16.44
C TYR A 153 7.63 4.40 -16.55
N PRO A 154 8.02 3.68 -17.61
CA PRO A 154 9.40 3.22 -17.83
C PRO A 154 10.43 4.37 -17.92
N SER A 155 9.96 5.61 -18.12
CA SER A 155 10.78 6.82 -18.22
C SER A 155 10.25 8.03 -17.43
N ALA A 156 9.15 7.91 -16.67
CA ALA A 156 8.64 9.05 -15.90
C ALA A 156 9.42 9.25 -14.61
N GLY A 157 9.74 10.51 -14.33
CA GLY A 157 10.42 10.93 -13.10
C GLY A 157 11.94 10.78 -13.12
N GLY A 158 12.52 10.35 -14.24
CA GLY A 158 13.97 10.35 -14.39
C GLY A 158 14.52 11.76 -14.51
N LEU A 159 15.58 12.05 -13.77
CA LEU A 159 16.33 13.29 -13.90
C LEU A 159 17.23 13.22 -15.14
N ASP A 160 17.44 14.34 -15.80
CA ASP A 160 18.59 14.51 -16.69
C ASP A 160 19.84 14.53 -15.80
N LEU A 161 20.43 13.34 -15.62
CA LEU A 161 21.54 13.15 -14.69
C LEU A 161 22.82 13.88 -15.14
N ALA A 162 22.92 14.29 -16.40
CA ALA A 162 24.01 15.13 -16.87
C ALA A 162 23.84 16.61 -16.46
N ARG A 163 22.65 17.01 -15.99
CA ARG A 163 22.28 18.41 -15.73
C ARG A 163 21.58 18.63 -14.40
N ILE A 164 22.14 18.10 -13.31
CA ILE A 164 21.62 18.36 -11.95
C ILE A 164 22.03 19.77 -11.50
N VAL A 165 21.07 20.60 -11.11
CA VAL A 165 21.33 22.00 -10.70
C VAL A 165 21.21 22.25 -9.21
N GLY A 166 20.80 21.25 -8.42
CA GLY A 166 20.89 21.37 -6.98
C GLY A 166 20.42 20.15 -6.20
N VAL A 167 20.76 20.16 -4.91
CA VAL A 167 20.23 19.24 -3.90
C VAL A 167 19.65 20.06 -2.76
N GLN A 168 18.36 19.89 -2.48
CA GLN A 168 17.69 20.53 -1.34
C GLN A 168 17.53 19.53 -0.20
N VAL A 169 17.88 19.91 1.03
CA VAL A 169 17.69 19.12 2.24
C VAL A 169 16.80 19.92 3.19
N PHE A 170 15.57 19.46 3.44
CA PHE A 170 14.52 20.28 4.05
C PHE A 170 13.55 19.51 4.94
N MET A 171 12.75 20.26 5.70
CA MET A 171 11.57 19.73 6.42
C MET A 171 10.28 20.15 5.71
N ASN A 172 9.37 19.20 5.49
CA ASN A 172 8.07 19.50 4.86
C ASN A 172 7.08 20.07 5.90
N LYS A 173 6.83 21.38 5.84
CA LYS A 173 5.81 22.10 6.63
C LYS A 173 5.87 21.80 8.13
N PRO A 174 7.03 21.96 8.79
CA PRO A 174 7.18 21.65 10.20
C PRO A 174 6.25 22.55 11.04
N SER A 175 5.59 21.96 12.04
CA SER A 175 4.66 22.69 12.91
C SER A 175 5.36 23.43 14.06
N ARG A 176 6.69 23.34 14.15
CA ARG A 176 7.54 23.77 15.27
C ARG A 176 9.00 23.87 14.81
N GLU A 177 9.85 24.43 15.65
CA GLU A 177 11.29 24.53 15.39
C GLU A 177 12.02 23.19 15.57
N HIS A 178 13.07 22.96 14.79
CA HIS A 178 13.98 21.82 14.89
C HIS A 178 15.45 22.23 14.69
N ASP A 179 16.34 21.60 15.45
CA ASP A 179 17.79 21.69 15.33
C ASP A 179 18.37 20.34 14.88
N TRP A 180 19.15 20.35 13.80
CA TRP A 180 19.71 19.13 13.20
C TRP A 180 20.93 19.45 12.33
N GLU A 181 21.75 18.45 12.06
CA GLU A 181 22.99 18.60 11.31
C GLU A 181 22.91 17.90 9.95
N VAL A 182 23.50 18.53 8.93
CA VAL A 182 23.83 17.87 7.66
C VAL A 182 25.31 17.53 7.69
N LEU A 183 25.62 16.24 7.63
CA LEU A 183 26.98 15.70 7.78
C LEU A 183 27.69 15.62 6.43
N SER A 184 27.03 15.07 5.42
CA SER A 184 27.59 14.92 4.07
C SER A 184 26.51 14.76 3.01
N VAL A 185 26.79 15.20 1.79
CA VAL A 185 26.03 14.90 0.58
C VAL A 185 26.97 14.34 -0.47
N LYS A 186 26.66 13.17 -1.03
CA LYS A 186 27.48 12.53 -2.06
C LYS A 186 26.65 11.75 -3.06
N ALA A 187 27.07 11.70 -4.32
CA ALA A 187 26.57 10.73 -5.28
C ALA A 187 27.41 9.44 -5.17
N THR A 188 26.74 8.29 -5.04
CA THR A 188 27.40 6.98 -4.83
C THR A 188 26.61 5.83 -5.47
N GLY A 189 27.20 4.63 -5.40
CA GLY A 189 26.77 3.44 -6.12
C GLY A 189 27.04 3.55 -7.63
N ARG A 190 26.94 2.42 -8.33
CA ARG A 190 27.20 2.37 -9.78
C ARG A 190 25.94 2.74 -10.55
N GLY A 191 25.96 3.91 -11.19
CA GLY A 191 25.01 4.28 -12.22
C GLY A 191 25.43 3.76 -13.59
N GLY A 192 24.60 4.02 -14.58
CA GLY A 192 24.82 3.68 -15.98
C GLY A 192 23.53 3.92 -16.75
N PRO A 193 23.60 4.13 -18.07
CA PRO A 193 22.40 4.39 -18.86
C PRO A 193 21.37 3.29 -18.59
N ALA A 194 20.11 3.70 -18.35
CA ALA A 194 19.01 2.75 -18.44
C ALA A 194 19.16 2.04 -19.80
N PRO A 195 18.97 0.71 -19.89
CA PRO A 195 19.07 0.02 -21.17
C PRO A 195 18.15 0.73 -22.17
N ALA A 196 18.76 1.40 -23.14
CA ALA A 196 18.05 2.02 -24.24
C ALA A 196 17.16 0.96 -24.90
N ALA A 197 16.02 1.38 -25.46
CA ALA A 197 15.16 0.49 -26.23
C ALA A 197 16.02 -0.35 -27.19
N ARG A 198 16.00 -1.67 -27.03
CA ARG A 198 16.82 -2.56 -27.86
C ARG A 198 16.38 -2.36 -29.31
N GLY A 199 17.28 -1.87 -30.18
CA GLY A 199 17.00 -1.69 -31.61
C GLY A 199 16.32 -0.37 -32.00
N GLY A 200 16.32 0.66 -31.14
CA GLY A 200 15.94 2.03 -31.52
C GLY A 200 14.44 2.31 -31.67
N LYS A 201 13.56 1.33 -31.46
CA LYS A 201 12.08 1.52 -31.42
C LYS A 201 11.55 1.33 -30.01
N PHE A 202 10.79 2.31 -29.50
CA PHE A 202 10.18 2.24 -28.17
C PHE A 202 8.96 1.31 -28.12
N PHE A 203 8.15 1.29 -29.18
CA PHE A 203 6.99 0.41 -29.29
C PHE A 203 7.32 -0.82 -30.18
N PRO A 204 6.81 -2.01 -29.84
CA PRO A 204 6.07 -2.34 -28.61
C PRO A 204 6.96 -2.27 -27.36
N LEU A 205 6.38 -1.93 -26.20
CA LEU A 205 7.10 -1.87 -24.92
C LEU A 205 6.75 -3.02 -23.97
N ILE A 206 5.66 -3.74 -24.22
CA ILE A 206 5.20 -4.87 -23.43
C ILE A 206 5.33 -6.14 -24.28
N ASP A 207 5.98 -7.17 -23.75
CA ASP A 207 6.13 -8.46 -24.42
C ASP A 207 4.85 -9.31 -24.36
N THR A 208 4.84 -10.46 -25.03
CA THR A 208 3.65 -11.34 -25.10
C THR A 208 3.21 -11.89 -23.73
N PHE A 209 4.05 -11.83 -22.70
CA PHE A 209 3.74 -12.24 -21.33
C PHE A 209 3.25 -11.09 -20.45
N GLY A 210 3.19 -9.87 -20.98
CA GLY A 210 2.76 -8.69 -20.23
C GLY A 210 3.90 -8.00 -19.46
N GLN A 211 5.17 -8.35 -19.72
CA GLN A 211 6.33 -7.78 -19.02
C GLN A 211 6.96 -6.65 -19.84
N TYR A 212 7.73 -5.77 -19.20
CA TYR A 212 8.48 -4.74 -19.91
C TYR A 212 9.55 -5.34 -20.83
N LYS A 213 9.44 -5.07 -22.14
CA LYS A 213 10.24 -5.66 -23.20
C LYS A 213 11.71 -5.23 -23.17
N HIS A 214 11.98 -3.95 -22.91
CA HIS A 214 13.29 -3.33 -23.17
C HIS A 214 14.33 -3.51 -22.06
N ARG A 215 13.99 -4.21 -20.98
CA ARG A 215 14.92 -4.53 -19.88
C ARG A 215 14.90 -6.02 -19.59
N ASP A 216 16.03 -6.51 -19.08
CA ASP A 216 16.16 -7.85 -18.55
C ASP A 216 16.41 -7.81 -17.04
N TRP A 217 16.01 -8.85 -16.32
CA TRP A 217 16.19 -8.96 -14.87
C TRP A 217 16.18 -10.42 -14.41
N PRO A 218 16.79 -10.73 -13.25
CA PRO A 218 16.70 -12.05 -12.66
C PRO A 218 15.23 -12.48 -12.49
N GLY A 219 14.85 -13.58 -13.12
CA GLY A 219 13.49 -14.11 -13.04
C GLY A 219 12.64 -13.90 -14.28
N LYS A 220 13.00 -12.97 -15.18
CA LYS A 220 12.21 -12.65 -16.37
C LYS A 220 11.88 -13.89 -17.20
N THR A 221 10.64 -13.98 -17.67
CA THR A 221 10.18 -15.05 -18.57
C THR A 221 10.46 -14.62 -20.02
N HIS A 222 11.23 -15.42 -20.77
CA HIS A 222 11.54 -15.14 -22.18
C HIS A 222 10.81 -16.08 -23.14
N SER A 223 10.33 -17.22 -22.66
CA SER A 223 9.77 -18.28 -23.49
C SER A 223 8.72 -19.12 -22.75
N LEU A 224 7.98 -19.95 -23.50
CA LEU A 224 7.09 -20.95 -22.91
C LEU A 224 7.87 -22.02 -22.12
N ASP A 225 9.10 -22.34 -22.54
CA ASP A 225 9.98 -23.27 -21.83
C ASP A 225 10.40 -22.70 -20.46
N ASP A 226 10.58 -21.37 -20.36
CA ASP A 226 10.81 -20.73 -19.06
C ASP A 226 9.63 -20.93 -18.12
N LEU A 227 8.38 -20.81 -18.59
CA LEU A 227 7.20 -21.06 -17.75
C LEU A 227 7.20 -22.50 -17.20
N GLN A 228 7.54 -23.49 -18.03
CA GLN A 228 7.62 -24.90 -17.60
C GLN A 228 8.80 -25.16 -16.66
N LYS A 229 9.94 -24.50 -16.90
CA LYS A 229 11.10 -24.54 -16.00
C LYS A 229 10.77 -23.94 -14.64
N ARG A 230 10.09 -22.78 -14.60
CA ARG A 230 9.64 -22.13 -13.36
C ARG A 230 8.65 -22.99 -12.59
N ARG A 231 7.70 -23.61 -13.30
CA ARG A 231 6.77 -24.59 -12.71
C ARG A 231 7.52 -25.73 -12.02
N SER A 232 8.51 -26.31 -12.70
CA SER A 232 9.29 -27.44 -12.16
C SER A 232 10.16 -27.03 -10.96
N GLN A 233 10.79 -25.86 -11.03
CA GLN A 233 11.58 -25.29 -9.93
C GLN A 233 10.72 -25.02 -8.69
N GLU A 234 9.54 -24.42 -8.89
CA GLU A 234 8.60 -24.15 -7.82
C GLU A 234 8.07 -25.44 -7.20
N GLN A 235 7.71 -26.45 -8.00
CA GLN A 235 7.26 -27.74 -7.49
C GLN A 235 8.32 -28.37 -6.56
N ALA A 236 9.59 -28.36 -6.95
CA ALA A 236 10.69 -28.89 -6.14
C ALA A 236 10.92 -28.07 -4.85
N ASP A 237 10.71 -26.74 -4.88
CA ASP A 237 10.77 -25.91 -3.68
C ASP A 237 9.61 -26.21 -2.72
N LEU A 238 8.38 -26.33 -3.22
CA LEU A 238 7.19 -26.66 -2.43
C LEU A 238 7.27 -28.06 -1.80
N GLU A 239 7.91 -29.03 -2.45
CA GLU A 239 8.17 -30.36 -1.88
C GLU A 239 9.19 -30.32 -0.74
N LYS A 240 10.24 -29.50 -0.87
CA LYS A 240 11.24 -29.30 0.18
C LYS A 240 10.70 -28.47 1.36
N GLN A 241 9.70 -27.64 1.12
CA GLN A 241 9.12 -26.72 2.08
C GLN A 241 7.60 -26.89 2.17
N PRO A 242 7.08 -28.04 2.64
CA PRO A 242 5.63 -28.30 2.63
C PRO A 242 4.81 -27.36 3.53
N GLY A 243 5.47 -26.59 4.40
CA GLY A 243 4.87 -25.67 5.35
C GLY A 243 4.97 -26.15 6.80
N PRO A 244 4.38 -25.42 7.75
CA PRO A 244 4.45 -25.77 9.17
C PRO A 244 3.71 -27.08 9.48
N SER A 245 4.38 -27.97 10.21
CA SER A 245 3.84 -29.26 10.67
C SER A 245 3.07 -29.15 11.99
N ASP A 246 3.27 -28.08 12.75
CA ASP A 246 2.59 -27.81 14.02
C ASP A 246 1.34 -26.94 13.86
N TRP A 247 0.81 -26.88 12.64
CA TRP A 247 -0.46 -26.24 12.31
C TRP A 247 -1.54 -27.29 12.11
N ASP A 248 -2.71 -27.04 12.69
CA ASP A 248 -3.89 -27.88 12.49
C ASP A 248 -4.47 -27.74 11.06
N ARG A 249 -5.67 -28.28 10.82
CA ARG A 249 -6.33 -28.16 9.52
C ARG A 249 -6.78 -26.73 9.19
N TYR A 250 -7.06 -25.90 10.19
CA TYR A 250 -7.39 -24.49 10.01
C TYR A 250 -6.15 -23.59 10.02
N GLY A 251 -4.95 -24.11 10.27
CA GLY A 251 -3.72 -23.31 10.36
C GLY A 251 -3.49 -22.67 11.74
N GLY A 252 -4.26 -23.07 12.76
CA GLY A 252 -4.06 -22.75 14.17
C GLY A 252 -2.94 -23.57 14.80
N TRP A 253 -2.47 -23.15 15.97
CA TRP A 253 -1.28 -23.74 16.61
C TRP A 253 -1.58 -25.08 17.29
N GLN A 254 -1.30 -26.18 16.60
CA GLN A 254 -1.57 -27.54 17.08
C GLN A 254 -0.78 -27.88 18.36
N GLY A 255 0.47 -27.44 18.45
CA GLY A 255 1.32 -27.62 19.63
C GLY A 255 1.05 -26.65 20.77
N GLY A 256 0.18 -25.65 20.54
CA GLY A 256 -0.11 -24.58 21.49
C GLY A 256 -1.23 -24.87 22.47
N PRO A 257 -1.59 -23.87 23.30
CA PRO A 257 -2.76 -23.91 24.15
C PRO A 257 -4.04 -24.25 23.37
N LYS A 258 -4.90 -25.07 23.98
CA LYS A 258 -6.25 -25.34 23.49
C LYS A 258 -7.27 -24.63 24.40
N LEU A 259 -8.09 -23.80 23.79
CA LEU A 259 -9.21 -23.08 24.38
C LEU A 259 -10.53 -23.76 23.97
N ASP A 260 -11.67 -23.20 24.36
CA ASP A 260 -12.97 -23.74 23.99
C ASP A 260 -13.18 -23.73 22.47
N ALA A 261 -13.52 -24.89 21.92
CA ALA A 261 -13.82 -25.10 20.51
C ALA A 261 -15.31 -24.83 20.26
N THR A 262 -15.62 -23.81 19.45
CA THR A 262 -17.01 -23.42 19.14
C THR A 262 -17.44 -23.85 17.74
N GLY A 263 -16.55 -24.49 16.97
CA GLY A 263 -16.78 -24.82 15.57
C GLY A 263 -16.65 -23.64 14.61
N PHE A 264 -16.30 -22.43 15.11
CA PHE A 264 -16.12 -21.22 14.31
C PHE A 264 -14.99 -20.36 14.85
N PHE A 265 -14.43 -19.49 14.01
CA PHE A 265 -13.46 -18.50 14.44
C PHE A 265 -14.08 -17.53 15.45
N ARG A 266 -13.32 -17.22 16.51
CA ARG A 266 -13.72 -16.24 17.53
C ARG A 266 -12.52 -15.45 18.03
N VAL A 267 -12.76 -14.40 18.80
CA VAL A 267 -11.70 -13.60 19.44
C VAL A 267 -11.60 -13.93 20.93
N GLN A 268 -10.39 -13.98 21.48
CA GLN A 268 -10.17 -14.09 22.92
C GLN A 268 -8.82 -13.50 23.31
N LYS A 269 -8.77 -12.83 24.47
CA LYS A 269 -7.50 -12.41 25.07
C LYS A 269 -6.86 -13.60 25.80
N HIS A 270 -5.62 -13.93 25.45
CA HIS A 270 -4.83 -14.98 26.09
C HIS A 270 -3.44 -14.42 26.45
N LYS A 271 -3.07 -14.53 27.73
CA LYS A 271 -1.82 -13.98 28.31
C LYS A 271 -1.55 -12.52 27.90
N GLY A 272 -2.57 -11.66 28.03
CA GLY A 272 -2.45 -10.22 27.78
C GLY A 272 -2.47 -9.81 26.30
N LYS A 273 -2.53 -10.75 25.36
CA LYS A 273 -2.64 -10.46 23.91
C LYS A 273 -3.98 -10.93 23.36
N TRP A 274 -4.56 -10.18 22.44
CA TRP A 274 -5.72 -10.62 21.68
C TRP A 274 -5.32 -11.71 20.68
N TRP A 275 -6.16 -12.71 20.51
CA TRP A 275 -5.98 -13.78 19.55
C TRP A 275 -7.27 -14.03 18.79
N LEU A 276 -7.15 -14.53 17.57
CA LEU A 276 -8.22 -15.36 17.03
C LEU A 276 -8.08 -16.76 17.63
N VAL A 277 -9.18 -17.47 17.71
CA VAL A 277 -9.24 -18.87 18.08
C VAL A 277 -9.95 -19.59 16.95
N ASP A 278 -9.33 -20.65 16.44
CA ASP A 278 -9.90 -21.41 15.33
C ASP A 278 -11.09 -22.28 15.77
N PRO A 279 -11.81 -22.91 14.82
CA PRO A 279 -12.94 -23.79 15.12
C PRO A 279 -12.66 -24.92 16.11
N GLU A 280 -11.41 -25.37 16.24
CA GLU A 280 -10.99 -26.46 17.13
C GLU A 280 -10.43 -25.98 18.47
N GLY A 281 -10.47 -24.67 18.71
CA GLY A 281 -10.03 -24.05 19.94
C GLY A 281 -8.53 -23.75 19.99
N ARG A 282 -7.78 -23.86 18.89
CA ARG A 282 -6.35 -23.50 18.88
C ARG A 282 -6.17 -22.00 18.67
N LEU A 283 -5.09 -21.47 19.25
CA LEU A 283 -4.68 -20.10 18.98
C LEU A 283 -4.41 -19.91 17.49
N PHE A 284 -5.00 -18.86 16.92
CA PHE A 284 -4.89 -18.50 15.52
C PHE A 284 -4.41 -17.05 15.40
N TRP A 285 -3.49 -16.82 14.48
CA TRP A 285 -3.06 -15.48 14.09
C TRP A 285 -3.15 -15.40 12.57
N SER A 286 -3.96 -14.47 12.06
CA SER A 286 -4.32 -14.44 10.64
C SER A 286 -3.18 -13.82 9.83
N HIS A 287 -2.32 -14.68 9.29
CA HIS A 287 -1.27 -14.30 8.36
C HIS A 287 -1.73 -14.57 6.94
N GLY A 288 -2.11 -13.52 6.23
CA GLY A 288 -2.82 -13.65 4.96
C GLY A 288 -2.30 -12.78 3.84
N ILE A 289 -2.87 -13.00 2.65
CA ILE A 289 -2.57 -12.26 1.43
C ILE A 289 -3.85 -12.02 0.63
N ASP A 290 -4.03 -10.77 0.21
CA ASP A 290 -5.21 -10.31 -0.52
C ASP A 290 -5.13 -10.71 -2.00
N CYS A 291 -6.29 -10.77 -2.66
CA CYS A 291 -6.44 -10.99 -4.09
C CYS A 291 -5.82 -12.28 -4.63
N VAL A 292 -5.88 -13.38 -3.88
CA VAL A 292 -5.43 -14.69 -4.36
C VAL A 292 -6.20 -15.06 -5.62
N LEU A 293 -5.47 -15.17 -6.73
CA LEU A 293 -6.01 -15.42 -8.08
C LEU A 293 -7.12 -14.44 -8.52
N ALA A 294 -6.99 -13.15 -8.18
CA ALA A 294 -7.91 -12.10 -8.68
C ALA A 294 -7.75 -11.79 -10.17
N GLN A 295 -6.57 -12.07 -10.75
CA GLN A 295 -6.29 -12.01 -12.20
C GLN A 295 -6.61 -10.65 -12.83
N ASP A 296 -5.99 -9.60 -12.29
CA ASP A 296 -6.18 -8.23 -12.73
C ASP A 296 -6.06 -8.06 -14.26
N HIS A 297 -6.86 -7.14 -14.77
CA HIS A 297 -6.87 -6.77 -16.19
C HIS A 297 -6.28 -5.37 -16.38
N THR A 298 -5.72 -5.13 -17.57
CA THR A 298 -5.29 -3.80 -18.03
C THR A 298 -6.16 -3.30 -19.18
N PRO A 299 -6.47 -2.00 -19.27
CA PRO A 299 -7.05 -1.40 -20.46
C PRO A 299 -6.18 -1.61 -21.71
N ILE A 300 -6.81 -1.94 -22.84
CA ILE A 300 -6.14 -2.13 -24.14
C ILE A 300 -6.59 -1.13 -25.21
N ASP A 301 -7.66 -0.36 -24.96
CA ASP A 301 -8.08 0.70 -25.87
C ASP A 301 -6.95 1.73 -26.03
N GLU A 302 -6.74 2.20 -27.26
CA GLU A 302 -5.70 3.21 -27.61
C GLU A 302 -4.25 2.70 -27.45
N ARG A 303 -4.06 1.40 -27.18
CA ARG A 303 -2.75 0.78 -26.89
C ARG A 303 -2.34 -0.33 -27.86
N ASP A 304 -2.92 -0.39 -29.05
CA ASP A 304 -2.63 -1.45 -30.04
C ASP A 304 -1.13 -1.60 -30.36
N ALA A 305 -0.38 -0.50 -30.37
CA ALA A 305 1.06 -0.50 -30.63
C ALA A 305 1.92 -0.88 -29.41
N TRP A 306 1.33 -1.01 -28.22
CA TRP A 306 2.07 -1.21 -26.98
C TRP A 306 2.55 -2.64 -26.79
N PHE A 307 1.81 -3.61 -27.34
CA PHE A 307 1.95 -5.02 -27.06
C PHE A 307 2.61 -5.75 -28.25
N GLU A 308 3.72 -6.42 -27.99
CA GLU A 308 4.32 -7.40 -28.90
C GLU A 308 3.48 -8.68 -28.90
N ASP A 309 3.18 -9.20 -30.09
CA ASP A 309 2.47 -10.47 -30.27
C ASP A 309 1.29 -10.66 -29.32
N PHE A 310 0.41 -9.65 -29.29
CA PHE A 310 -0.64 -9.52 -28.30
C PHE A 310 -1.49 -10.80 -28.18
N PRO A 311 -1.49 -11.48 -27.01
CA PRO A 311 -2.13 -12.78 -26.86
C PRO A 311 -3.65 -12.76 -27.02
N GLY A 312 -4.31 -11.61 -26.82
CA GLY A 312 -5.75 -11.48 -27.06
C GLY A 312 -6.17 -11.69 -28.52
N ARG A 313 -5.23 -11.69 -29.47
CA ARG A 313 -5.47 -12.01 -30.89
C ARG A 313 -5.24 -13.49 -31.23
N GLN A 314 -4.76 -14.30 -30.28
CA GLN A 314 -4.41 -15.71 -30.50
C GLN A 314 -5.59 -16.63 -30.15
N SER A 315 -5.81 -17.66 -30.97
CA SER A 315 -6.81 -18.69 -30.68
C SER A 315 -6.49 -19.38 -29.35
N GLY A 316 -7.50 -19.53 -28.48
CA GLY A 316 -7.35 -20.13 -27.16
C GLY A 316 -6.80 -19.20 -26.06
N LEU A 317 -6.48 -17.93 -26.36
CA LEU A 317 -6.09 -16.91 -25.36
C LEU A 317 -6.96 -15.64 -25.43
N SER A 318 -7.87 -15.56 -26.39
CA SER A 318 -8.85 -14.45 -26.51
C SER A 318 -9.93 -14.47 -25.42
N GLU A 319 -10.11 -15.58 -24.70
CA GLU A 319 -11.06 -15.69 -23.59
C GLU A 319 -10.76 -14.74 -22.42
N PHE A 320 -9.53 -14.23 -22.33
CA PHE A 320 -9.09 -13.30 -21.29
C PHE A 320 -9.29 -11.82 -21.68
N LEU A 321 -10.00 -11.56 -22.79
CA LEU A 321 -10.53 -10.25 -23.12
C LEU A 321 -11.74 -9.94 -22.26
N GLY A 322 -11.85 -8.69 -21.81
CA GLY A 322 -12.96 -8.24 -20.97
C GLY A 322 -13.36 -6.79 -21.25
N ARG A 323 -14.26 -6.29 -20.38
CA ARG A 323 -14.59 -4.88 -20.27
C ARG A 323 -14.64 -4.49 -18.80
N GLY A 324 -14.20 -3.28 -18.47
CA GLY A 324 -14.32 -2.74 -17.12
C GLY A 324 -14.54 -1.24 -17.10
N ARG A 325 -15.24 -0.77 -16.06
CA ARG A 325 -15.42 0.65 -15.80
C ARG A 325 -14.20 1.18 -15.05
N VAL A 326 -13.66 2.29 -15.51
CA VAL A 326 -12.52 2.96 -14.86
C VAL A 326 -13.05 4.08 -13.96
N LEU A 327 -12.55 4.14 -12.73
CA LEU A 327 -12.91 5.16 -11.76
C LEU A 327 -11.99 6.38 -11.83
N LYS A 328 -10.71 6.17 -12.16
CA LYS A 328 -9.69 7.25 -12.11
C LYS A 328 -8.71 7.17 -13.26
N GLY A 329 -8.12 8.32 -13.58
CA GLY A 329 -7.01 8.43 -14.52
C GLY A 329 -7.47 8.77 -15.94
N HIS A 330 -6.65 8.43 -16.92
CA HIS A 330 -6.88 8.72 -18.34
C HIS A 330 -8.24 8.21 -18.84
N TYR A 331 -8.67 7.03 -18.38
CA TYR A 331 -9.95 6.45 -18.81
C TYR A 331 -11.13 6.72 -17.86
N ALA A 332 -11.03 7.66 -16.91
CA ALA A 332 -12.05 7.90 -15.89
C ALA A 332 -13.48 8.00 -16.47
N ASP A 333 -14.42 7.33 -15.82
CA ASP A 333 -15.84 7.21 -16.17
C ASP A 333 -16.17 6.50 -17.49
N ARG A 334 -15.16 5.97 -18.20
CA ARG A 334 -15.35 5.15 -19.39
C ARG A 334 -15.50 3.68 -19.04
N GLN A 335 -16.21 2.94 -19.89
CA GLN A 335 -16.03 1.49 -20.00
C GLN A 335 -15.05 1.20 -21.14
N VAL A 336 -14.00 0.45 -20.83
CA VAL A 336 -12.90 0.17 -21.77
C VAL A 336 -12.75 -1.32 -22.01
N LYS A 337 -12.22 -1.71 -23.17
CA LYS A 337 -11.77 -3.09 -23.41
C LYS A 337 -10.54 -3.37 -22.55
N THR A 338 -10.46 -4.58 -22.02
CA THR A 338 -9.39 -4.99 -21.11
C THR A 338 -8.84 -6.37 -21.45
N TYR A 339 -7.66 -6.69 -20.93
CA TYR A 339 -7.07 -8.03 -21.06
C TYR A 339 -6.32 -8.46 -19.79
N SER A 340 -6.38 -9.74 -19.43
CA SER A 340 -5.59 -10.33 -18.33
C SER A 340 -4.42 -11.16 -18.83
N PHE A 341 -3.22 -10.57 -18.81
CA PHE A 341 -1.97 -11.30 -19.07
C PHE A 341 -1.72 -12.37 -18.01
N ALA A 342 -2.08 -12.09 -16.76
CA ALA A 342 -1.97 -13.03 -15.65
C ALA A 342 -2.73 -14.33 -15.92
N ALA A 343 -4.00 -14.25 -16.30
CA ALA A 343 -4.81 -15.42 -16.63
C ALA A 343 -4.29 -16.16 -17.87
N ALA A 344 -3.87 -15.42 -18.91
CA ALA A 344 -3.26 -15.99 -20.10
C ALA A 344 -1.97 -16.79 -19.78
N ASN A 345 -1.13 -16.28 -18.89
CA ASN A 345 0.11 -16.94 -18.49
C ASN A 345 -0.16 -18.17 -17.62
N LEU A 346 -1.18 -18.14 -16.75
CA LEU A 346 -1.63 -19.33 -16.03
C LEU A 346 -2.08 -20.44 -17.01
N LYS A 347 -2.85 -20.09 -18.04
CA LYS A 347 -3.25 -21.06 -19.08
C LYS A 347 -2.07 -21.60 -19.87
N ARG A 348 -1.09 -20.76 -20.23
CA ARG A 348 0.16 -21.20 -20.89
C ARG A 348 0.97 -22.15 -20.01
N LYS A 349 1.04 -21.88 -18.70
CA LYS A 349 1.85 -22.66 -17.74
C LYS A 349 1.21 -24.00 -17.36
N TYR A 350 -0.12 -24.04 -17.23
CA TYR A 350 -0.85 -25.20 -16.68
C TYR A 350 -1.79 -25.91 -17.66
N GLY A 351 -2.01 -25.35 -18.86
CA GLY A 351 -2.88 -25.92 -19.88
C GLY A 351 -4.38 -25.62 -19.64
N PRO A 352 -5.29 -26.37 -20.28
CA PRO A 352 -6.74 -26.08 -20.21
C PRO A 352 -7.33 -26.11 -18.79
N ALA A 353 -6.79 -26.94 -17.89
CA ALA A 353 -7.23 -27.05 -16.49
C ALA A 353 -6.50 -26.06 -15.54
N TRP A 354 -6.06 -24.91 -16.07
CA TRP A 354 -5.25 -23.96 -15.31
C TRP A 354 -5.93 -23.43 -14.06
N ALA A 355 -7.25 -23.20 -14.08
CA ALA A 355 -7.98 -22.61 -12.96
C ALA A 355 -7.96 -23.52 -11.74
N GLU A 356 -8.28 -24.80 -11.94
CA GLU A 356 -8.22 -25.83 -10.90
C GLU A 356 -6.78 -26.01 -10.39
N THR A 357 -5.82 -26.12 -11.32
CA THR A 357 -4.40 -26.30 -10.97
C THR A 357 -3.89 -25.13 -10.15
N ALA A 358 -4.19 -23.90 -10.56
CA ALA A 358 -3.80 -22.69 -9.86
C ALA A 358 -4.48 -22.58 -8.48
N GLY A 359 -5.76 -22.94 -8.35
CA GLY A 359 -6.46 -22.95 -7.07
C GLY A 359 -5.83 -23.93 -6.07
N GLN A 360 -5.55 -25.16 -6.50
CA GLN A 360 -4.85 -26.14 -5.67
C GLN A 360 -3.43 -25.69 -5.31
N LEU A 361 -2.72 -25.10 -6.26
CA LEU A 361 -1.37 -24.58 -6.05
C LEU A 361 -1.37 -23.38 -5.09
N ALA A 362 -2.38 -22.51 -5.15
CA ALA A 362 -2.51 -21.38 -4.24
C ALA A 362 -2.55 -21.85 -2.77
N HIS A 363 -3.35 -22.88 -2.44
CA HIS A 363 -3.35 -23.45 -1.08
C HIS A 363 -1.99 -24.04 -0.68
N ARG A 364 -1.32 -24.75 -1.59
CA ARG A 364 0.03 -25.29 -1.34
C ARG A 364 1.05 -24.18 -1.11
N ARG A 365 1.01 -23.13 -1.93
CA ARG A 365 1.84 -21.93 -1.79
C ARG A 365 1.61 -21.28 -0.44
N LEU A 366 0.38 -20.95 -0.07
CA LEU A 366 0.10 -20.27 1.20
C LEU A 366 0.64 -21.07 2.39
N ARG A 367 0.33 -22.37 2.48
CA ARG A 367 0.85 -23.25 3.54
C ARG A 367 2.38 -23.29 3.53
N SER A 368 2.99 -23.50 2.38
CA SER A 368 4.45 -23.53 2.20
C SER A 368 5.13 -22.20 2.53
N TRP A 369 4.46 -21.08 2.29
CA TRP A 369 5.01 -19.74 2.53
C TRP A 369 4.80 -19.31 3.97
N GLY A 370 4.16 -20.13 4.82
CA GLY A 370 3.88 -19.79 6.20
C GLY A 370 2.72 -18.81 6.34
N MET A 371 1.77 -18.80 5.40
CA MET A 371 0.51 -18.08 5.45
C MET A 371 -0.66 -19.06 5.70
N ASN A 372 -1.63 -18.63 6.50
CA ASN A 372 -2.79 -19.45 6.89
C ASN A 372 -4.14 -18.80 6.54
N THR A 373 -4.16 -17.70 5.79
CA THR A 373 -5.41 -17.01 5.43
C THR A 373 -5.43 -16.60 3.96
N VAL A 374 -6.48 -17.01 3.23
CA VAL A 374 -6.87 -16.43 1.95
C VAL A 374 -7.59 -15.11 2.26
N ALA A 375 -6.90 -13.98 2.09
CA ALA A 375 -7.41 -12.70 2.57
C ALA A 375 -8.31 -12.00 1.53
N ASN A 376 -8.55 -10.70 1.72
CA ASN A 376 -9.64 -9.97 1.10
C ASN A 376 -9.57 -9.98 -0.43
N TRP A 377 -10.72 -9.91 -1.10
CA TRP A 377 -10.85 -9.88 -2.57
C TRP A 377 -10.19 -11.04 -3.33
N SER A 378 -9.98 -12.17 -2.66
CA SER A 378 -9.52 -13.40 -3.30
C SER A 378 -10.62 -14.07 -4.10
N ASN A 379 -10.24 -14.88 -5.09
CA ASN A 379 -11.17 -15.67 -5.89
C ASN A 379 -11.99 -16.60 -4.98
N ARG A 380 -13.31 -16.53 -5.12
CA ARG A 380 -14.25 -17.27 -4.28
C ARG A 380 -14.12 -18.79 -4.44
N ASP A 381 -13.82 -19.26 -5.64
CA ASP A 381 -13.70 -20.69 -5.91
C ASP A 381 -12.54 -21.29 -5.11
N VAL A 382 -11.44 -20.52 -4.94
CA VAL A 382 -10.31 -20.89 -4.08
C VAL A 382 -10.75 -20.98 -2.61
N ALA A 383 -11.48 -19.99 -2.10
CA ALA A 383 -11.99 -20.02 -0.73
C ALA A 383 -12.91 -21.23 -0.48
N GLN A 384 -13.76 -21.57 -1.45
CA GLN A 384 -14.72 -22.68 -1.36
C GLN A 384 -14.08 -24.07 -1.44
N MET A 385 -12.78 -24.18 -1.79
CA MET A 385 -12.04 -25.45 -1.69
C MET A 385 -11.83 -25.90 -0.23
N ARG A 386 -12.06 -25.03 0.77
CA ARG A 386 -12.04 -25.39 2.20
C ARG A 386 -10.74 -26.06 2.65
N ARG A 387 -9.61 -25.47 2.25
CA ARG A 387 -8.25 -25.93 2.59
C ARG A 387 -7.42 -24.93 3.37
N THR A 388 -7.81 -23.66 3.32
CA THR A 388 -7.18 -22.55 4.04
C THR A 388 -8.31 -21.63 4.47
N PRO A 389 -8.36 -21.17 5.73
CA PRO A 389 -9.35 -20.19 6.15
C PRO A 389 -9.34 -18.95 5.28
N TYR A 390 -10.50 -18.30 5.17
CA TYR A 390 -10.65 -17.13 4.33
C TYR A 390 -11.49 -16.04 5.01
N VAL A 391 -11.31 -14.81 4.55
CA VAL A 391 -12.21 -13.69 4.86
C VAL A 391 -13.08 -13.39 3.64
N ALA A 392 -14.32 -12.98 3.88
CA ALA A 392 -15.25 -12.58 2.83
C ALA A 392 -15.42 -11.06 2.78
N THR A 393 -15.68 -10.53 1.58
CA THR A 393 -15.95 -9.10 1.38
C THR A 393 -17.42 -8.85 1.07
N ILE A 394 -18.00 -7.88 1.75
CA ILE A 394 -19.35 -7.38 1.50
C ILE A 394 -19.24 -5.98 0.92
N ASN A 395 -19.63 -5.84 -0.35
CA ASN A 395 -19.81 -4.57 -1.03
C ASN A 395 -21.27 -4.46 -1.46
N PHE A 396 -21.85 -3.28 -1.26
CA PHE A 396 -23.24 -2.99 -1.64
C PHE A 396 -23.40 -1.51 -1.99
N LYS A 397 -24.45 -1.21 -2.74
CA LYS A 397 -24.80 0.15 -3.13
C LYS A 397 -26.07 0.56 -2.39
N SER A 398 -26.09 1.79 -1.90
CA SER A 398 -27.29 2.46 -1.39
C SER A 398 -27.21 3.94 -1.77
N ARG A 399 -28.20 4.73 -1.36
CA ARG A 399 -28.20 6.18 -1.58
C ARG A 399 -26.92 6.81 -1.00
N LEU A 400 -26.30 7.70 -1.78
CA LEU A 400 -25.11 8.44 -1.37
C LEU A 400 -25.49 9.72 -0.61
N LEU A 401 -24.66 10.10 0.35
CA LEU A 401 -24.72 11.37 1.05
C LEU A 401 -24.19 12.46 0.11
N GLU A 402 -25.06 13.11 -0.65
CA GLU A 402 -24.71 13.99 -1.77
C GLU A 402 -23.75 15.13 -1.43
N GLY A 403 -23.87 15.71 -0.23
CA GLY A 403 -22.98 16.78 0.25
C GLY A 403 -21.64 16.29 0.81
N SER A 404 -21.41 14.98 0.88
CA SER A 404 -20.12 14.41 1.28
C SER A 404 -19.14 14.30 0.11
N SER A 405 -17.85 14.16 0.42
CA SER A 405 -16.78 14.00 -0.56
C SER A 405 -15.73 13.03 -0.04
N GLY A 406 -14.90 12.50 -0.95
CA GLY A 406 -13.91 11.50 -0.60
C GLY A 406 -13.09 11.00 -1.77
N TYR A 407 -11.95 10.38 -1.47
CA TYR A 407 -11.06 9.84 -2.50
C TYR A 407 -11.74 8.74 -3.32
N TRP A 408 -12.41 7.78 -2.68
CA TRP A 408 -13.08 6.66 -3.35
C TRP A 408 -14.55 6.94 -3.72
N GLY A 409 -15.04 8.15 -3.44
CA GLY A 409 -16.41 8.57 -3.68
C GLY A 409 -17.06 9.17 -2.44
N LYS A 410 -18.35 9.44 -2.57
CA LYS A 410 -19.19 9.97 -1.49
C LYS A 410 -19.47 8.89 -0.44
N PHE A 411 -19.72 9.32 0.79
CA PHE A 411 -20.23 8.45 1.86
C PHE A 411 -21.67 8.02 1.55
N ARG A 412 -22.18 6.94 2.15
CA ARG A 412 -23.61 6.55 2.02
C ARG A 412 -24.46 7.28 3.04
N ASP A 413 -25.69 7.63 2.67
CA ASP A 413 -26.67 8.10 3.64
C ASP A 413 -27.14 6.90 4.49
N VAL A 414 -26.67 6.82 5.73
CA VAL A 414 -26.95 5.71 6.67
C VAL A 414 -28.34 5.82 7.32
N PHE A 415 -29.03 6.94 7.12
CA PHE A 415 -30.40 7.17 7.57
C PHE A 415 -31.42 6.88 6.46
N ASP A 416 -30.97 6.73 5.22
CA ASP A 416 -31.81 6.28 4.12
C ASP A 416 -32.13 4.78 4.25
N GLU A 417 -33.40 4.42 4.04
CA GLU A 417 -33.87 3.03 4.14
C GLU A 417 -33.15 2.06 3.18
N SER A 418 -32.62 2.56 2.06
CA SER A 418 -31.85 1.74 1.13
C SER A 418 -30.55 1.23 1.74
N PHE A 419 -29.98 1.91 2.74
CA PHE A 419 -28.75 1.46 3.39
C PHE A 419 -28.94 0.09 4.06
N GLU A 420 -29.96 -0.02 4.92
CA GLU A 420 -30.25 -1.26 5.63
C GLU A 420 -30.85 -2.34 4.72
N ARG A 421 -31.75 -1.94 3.80
CA ARG A 421 -32.37 -2.86 2.84
C ARG A 421 -31.35 -3.52 1.93
N GLU A 422 -30.49 -2.73 1.28
CA GLU A 422 -29.53 -3.26 0.31
C GLU A 422 -28.40 -4.04 0.99
N LEU A 423 -27.98 -3.61 2.18
CA LEU A 423 -27.05 -4.39 2.99
C LEU A 423 -27.64 -5.75 3.38
N THR A 424 -28.87 -5.77 3.88
CA THR A 424 -29.55 -7.02 4.26
C THR A 424 -29.66 -7.95 3.06
N ARG A 425 -30.12 -7.43 1.91
CA ARG A 425 -30.18 -8.20 0.66
C ARG A 425 -28.83 -8.78 0.26
N ARG A 426 -27.76 -7.99 0.37
CA ARG A 426 -26.39 -8.45 0.06
C ARG A 426 -25.92 -9.52 1.05
N MET A 427 -26.16 -9.35 2.34
CA MET A 427 -25.78 -10.33 3.37
C MET A 427 -26.54 -11.65 3.18
N GLU A 428 -27.85 -11.60 2.92
CA GLU A 428 -28.69 -12.78 2.67
C GLU A 428 -28.15 -13.66 1.53
N ALA A 429 -27.50 -13.05 0.52
CA ALA A 429 -26.84 -13.79 -0.55
C ALA A 429 -25.66 -14.66 -0.06
N GLU A 430 -25.15 -14.49 1.15
CA GLU A 430 -24.10 -15.34 1.71
C GLU A 430 -24.61 -16.61 2.41
N ARG A 431 -25.93 -16.77 2.58
CA ARG A 431 -26.51 -18.02 3.12
C ARG A 431 -26.18 -19.21 2.23
N GLY A 432 -25.78 -20.31 2.86
CA GLY A 432 -25.36 -21.52 2.14
C GLY A 432 -24.03 -21.38 1.38
N GLN A 433 -23.36 -20.24 1.52
CA GLN A 433 -22.08 -19.96 0.87
C GLN A 433 -21.02 -19.72 1.94
N SER A 434 -20.81 -18.48 2.38
CA SER A 434 -19.84 -18.16 3.45
C SER A 434 -20.47 -18.11 4.85
N ALA A 435 -21.78 -17.85 4.94
CA ALA A 435 -22.47 -17.81 6.22
C ALA A 435 -22.66 -19.24 6.75
N GLY A 436 -22.17 -19.50 7.96
CA GLY A 436 -22.16 -20.84 8.54
C GLY A 436 -21.02 -21.74 8.03
N ASP A 437 -20.13 -21.26 7.16
CA ASP A 437 -18.93 -22.01 6.79
C ASP A 437 -17.85 -21.86 7.88
N PRO A 438 -17.37 -22.95 8.51
CA PRO A 438 -16.34 -22.88 9.56
C PRO A 438 -14.97 -22.41 9.03
N TRP A 439 -14.75 -22.42 7.72
CA TRP A 439 -13.53 -21.89 7.10
C TRP A 439 -13.58 -20.36 6.89
N CYS A 440 -14.77 -19.76 6.95
CA CYS A 440 -14.94 -18.31 6.88
C CYS A 440 -14.64 -17.69 8.25
N VAL A 441 -13.55 -16.93 8.34
CA VAL A 441 -13.15 -16.21 9.55
C VAL A 441 -14.14 -15.09 9.85
N GLY A 442 -14.61 -14.37 8.83
CA GLY A 442 -15.51 -13.25 8.98
C GLY A 442 -15.65 -12.38 7.74
N TYR A 443 -16.34 -11.25 7.92
CA TYR A 443 -16.69 -10.31 6.86
C TYR A 443 -16.02 -8.95 7.06
N PHE A 444 -15.24 -8.51 6.08
CA PHE A 444 -15.01 -7.09 5.86
C PHE A 444 -16.21 -6.51 5.11
N VAL A 445 -16.71 -5.35 5.56
CA VAL A 445 -17.81 -4.65 4.91
C VAL A 445 -17.30 -3.30 4.44
N ASP A 446 -17.33 -3.09 3.12
CA ASP A 446 -16.66 -2.00 2.42
C ASP A 446 -15.13 -1.97 2.58
N ASN A 447 -14.53 -0.88 2.10
CA ASN A 447 -13.10 -0.62 2.16
C ASN A 447 -12.83 0.88 2.04
N GLU A 448 -12.01 1.45 2.93
CA GLU A 448 -11.46 2.81 2.83
C GLU A 448 -12.49 3.93 2.55
N ILE A 449 -13.69 3.81 3.12
CA ILE A 449 -14.74 4.82 2.91
C ILE A 449 -14.36 6.18 3.52
N ALA A 450 -14.94 7.24 2.97
CA ALA A 450 -14.53 8.62 3.21
C ALA A 450 -15.07 9.19 4.54
N TRP A 451 -14.41 8.87 5.65
CA TRP A 451 -14.79 9.35 6.98
C TRP A 451 -14.53 10.84 7.22
N GLY A 452 -13.56 11.44 6.52
CA GLY A 452 -13.18 12.84 6.69
C GLY A 452 -12.71 13.19 8.11
N ASN A 453 -12.77 14.48 8.46
CA ASN A 453 -12.56 14.94 9.83
C ASN A 453 -13.84 14.81 10.69
N GLU A 454 -13.74 15.18 11.96
CA GLU A 454 -14.78 15.03 12.99
C GLU A 454 -16.11 15.73 12.67
N THR A 455 -16.14 16.67 11.73
CA THR A 455 -17.36 17.39 11.34
C THR A 455 -17.81 17.09 9.90
N SER A 456 -17.01 16.34 9.14
CA SER A 456 -17.19 16.20 7.68
C SER A 456 -18.52 15.58 7.28
N LEU A 457 -18.96 14.52 7.95
CA LEU A 457 -20.22 13.85 7.62
C LEU A 457 -21.43 14.70 8.00
N ALA A 458 -21.38 15.40 9.13
CA ALA A 458 -22.45 16.31 9.56
C ALA A 458 -22.58 17.52 8.62
N LEU A 459 -21.46 18.12 8.22
CA LEU A 459 -21.46 19.16 7.18
C LEU A 459 -21.94 18.61 5.83
N GLY A 460 -21.61 17.36 5.50
CA GLY A 460 -22.11 16.68 4.31
C GLY A 460 -23.63 16.50 4.32
N ALA A 461 -24.22 16.20 5.49
CA ALA A 461 -25.67 16.16 5.66
C ALA A 461 -26.30 17.54 5.47
N LEU A 462 -25.75 18.61 6.07
CA LEU A 462 -26.28 19.96 5.90
C LEU A 462 -26.22 20.44 4.44
N LYS A 463 -25.14 20.14 3.71
CA LYS A 463 -24.98 20.49 2.28
C LYS A 463 -25.87 19.68 1.33
N SER A 464 -26.45 18.58 1.81
CA SER A 464 -27.23 17.70 0.96
C SER A 464 -28.59 18.32 0.58
N PRO A 465 -29.23 17.86 -0.51
CA PRO A 465 -30.60 18.25 -0.87
C PRO A 465 -31.62 18.04 0.25
N SER A 466 -32.72 18.81 0.22
CA SER A 466 -33.74 18.84 1.28
C SER A 466 -34.46 17.50 1.47
N ASP A 467 -34.44 16.61 0.49
CA ASP A 467 -35.07 15.30 0.55
C ASP A 467 -34.19 14.24 1.25
N GLN A 468 -32.91 14.52 1.51
CA GLN A 468 -31.97 13.57 2.10
C GLN A 468 -32.30 13.20 3.56
N PRO A 469 -32.45 11.90 3.87
CA PRO A 469 -32.72 11.42 5.22
C PRO A 469 -31.70 11.88 6.27
N ALA A 470 -30.40 11.87 5.97
CA ALA A 470 -29.38 12.37 6.90
C ALA A 470 -29.59 13.84 7.26
N LYS A 471 -29.98 14.68 6.29
CA LYS A 471 -30.22 16.11 6.53
C LYS A 471 -31.42 16.33 7.44
N LYS A 472 -32.52 15.63 7.15
CA LYS A 472 -33.74 15.67 7.97
C LYS A 472 -33.45 15.19 9.40
N ALA A 473 -32.76 14.04 9.52
CA ALA A 473 -32.37 13.48 10.81
C ALA A 473 -31.51 14.45 11.63
N PHE A 474 -30.56 15.15 11.01
CA PHE A 474 -29.74 16.13 11.72
C PHE A 474 -30.57 17.34 12.17
N ILE A 475 -31.39 17.90 11.28
CA ILE A 475 -32.20 19.08 11.61
C ILE A 475 -33.26 18.75 12.67
N ASP A 476 -33.79 17.52 12.70
CA ASP A 476 -34.72 17.08 13.74
C ASP A 476 -34.04 16.94 15.12
N GLU A 477 -32.77 16.53 15.19
CA GLU A 477 -31.98 16.60 16.42
C GLU A 477 -31.78 18.05 16.89
N LEU A 478 -31.46 18.95 15.97
CA LEU A 478 -31.28 20.37 16.27
C LEU A 478 -32.59 21.02 16.72
N ARG A 479 -33.72 20.67 16.10
CA ARG A 479 -35.07 21.07 16.53
C ARG A 479 -35.36 20.59 17.94
N THR A 480 -35.05 19.33 18.24
CA THR A 480 -35.25 18.76 19.58
C THR A 480 -34.41 19.50 20.62
N LYS A 481 -33.14 19.79 20.31
CA LYS A 481 -32.21 20.44 21.22
C LYS A 481 -32.52 21.92 21.45
N TYR A 482 -32.71 22.68 20.37
CA TYR A 482 -32.86 24.14 20.44
C TYR A 482 -34.31 24.60 20.53
N GLN A 483 -35.29 23.76 20.17
CA GLN A 483 -36.73 24.04 20.11
C GLN A 483 -37.12 25.09 19.05
N THR A 484 -36.43 26.23 19.00
CA THR A 484 -36.68 27.31 18.03
C THR A 484 -35.44 27.64 17.20
N VAL A 485 -35.63 28.12 15.97
CA VAL A 485 -34.53 28.43 15.04
C VAL A 485 -33.70 29.62 15.55
N GLU A 486 -34.29 30.53 16.32
CA GLU A 486 -33.62 31.69 16.91
C GLU A 486 -32.57 31.26 17.94
N LYS A 487 -32.88 30.24 18.76
CA LYS A 487 -31.91 29.67 19.72
C LYS A 487 -30.74 29.01 18.99
N LEU A 488 -31.00 28.31 17.88
CA LEU A 488 -29.93 27.77 17.03
C LEU A 488 -29.11 28.89 16.39
N ASN A 489 -29.78 29.90 15.81
CA ASN A 489 -29.13 31.05 15.19
C ASN A 489 -28.17 31.74 16.17
N ALA A 490 -28.61 31.94 17.41
CA ALA A 490 -27.77 32.51 18.47
C ALA A 490 -26.57 31.61 18.81
N ALA A 491 -26.77 30.29 18.94
CA ALA A 491 -25.70 29.35 19.29
C ALA A 491 -24.66 29.20 18.16
N TRP A 492 -25.11 29.07 16.92
CA TRP A 492 -24.26 28.81 15.77
C TRP A 492 -23.75 30.08 15.08
N GLY A 493 -24.32 31.25 15.39
CA GLY A 493 -24.01 32.51 14.72
C GLY A 493 -24.52 32.57 13.28
N VAL A 494 -25.64 31.91 13.00
CA VAL A 494 -26.31 31.87 11.67
C VAL A 494 -27.63 32.63 11.73
N LYS A 495 -28.31 32.81 10.58
CA LYS A 495 -29.53 33.64 10.47
C LYS A 495 -30.60 32.98 9.60
N TYR A 496 -31.01 31.76 9.95
CA TYR A 496 -32.11 31.09 9.27
C TYR A 496 -33.46 31.69 9.69
N ALA A 497 -34.32 32.00 8.72
CA ALA A 497 -35.67 32.54 8.97
C ALA A 497 -36.65 31.48 9.52
N SER A 498 -36.38 30.20 9.27
CA SER A 498 -37.16 29.07 9.75
C SER A 498 -36.32 27.79 9.69
N TRP A 499 -36.78 26.73 10.36
CA TRP A 499 -36.19 25.40 10.19
C TRP A 499 -36.26 24.91 8.73
N GLN A 500 -37.30 25.29 8.00
CA GLN A 500 -37.44 24.93 6.59
C GLN A 500 -36.37 25.62 5.73
N ALA A 501 -36.06 26.89 6.00
CA ALA A 501 -34.96 27.59 5.33
C ALA A 501 -33.61 26.88 5.53
N MET A 502 -33.38 26.27 6.70
CA MET A 502 -32.20 25.46 6.96
C MET A 502 -32.23 24.10 6.22
N ILE A 503 -33.42 23.49 6.07
CA ILE A 503 -33.60 22.25 5.29
C ILE A 503 -33.33 22.50 3.79
N ASP A 504 -33.73 23.66 3.27
CA ASP A 504 -33.59 23.98 1.84
C ASP A 504 -32.18 24.49 1.47
N ASP A 505 -31.39 24.92 2.45
CA ASP A 505 -30.04 25.45 2.23
C ASP A 505 -29.01 24.35 1.91
N THR A 506 -28.49 24.31 0.68
CA THR A 506 -27.44 23.37 0.25
C THR A 506 -26.03 23.95 0.30
N ASP A 507 -25.86 25.22 0.70
CA ASP A 507 -24.56 25.89 0.85
C ASP A 507 -24.45 26.59 2.23
N PRO A 508 -24.60 25.83 3.32
CA PRO A 508 -24.64 26.37 4.68
C PRO A 508 -23.37 27.11 5.04
N LYS A 509 -23.51 28.38 5.42
CA LYS A 509 -22.43 29.24 5.93
C LYS A 509 -22.24 29.07 7.43
N VAL A 510 -22.01 27.83 7.85
CA VAL A 510 -21.84 27.45 9.27
C VAL A 510 -20.38 27.61 9.69
N ASP A 511 -20.15 28.34 10.78
CA ASP A 511 -18.88 28.31 11.50
C ASP A 511 -18.77 26.99 12.28
N ALA A 512 -17.97 26.07 11.77
CA ALA A 512 -17.78 24.75 12.37
C ALA A 512 -17.23 24.80 13.79
N THR A 513 -16.63 25.92 14.23
CA THR A 513 -16.15 26.10 15.61
C THR A 513 -17.31 26.31 16.57
N LYS A 514 -18.28 27.15 16.19
CA LYS A 514 -19.47 27.42 17.01
C LYS A 514 -20.43 26.23 17.02
N ALA A 515 -20.57 25.55 15.90
CA ALA A 515 -21.43 24.38 15.75
C ALA A 515 -20.74 23.05 16.15
N LYS A 516 -19.47 23.10 16.62
CA LYS A 516 -18.61 21.91 16.75
C LYS A 516 -19.26 20.76 17.50
N ALA A 517 -19.79 21.03 18.71
CA ALA A 517 -20.36 19.98 19.55
C ALA A 517 -21.55 19.28 18.89
N ASP A 518 -22.39 20.02 18.15
CA ASP A 518 -23.54 19.45 17.44
C ASP A 518 -23.11 18.67 16.20
N LEU A 519 -22.11 19.19 15.46
CA LEU A 519 -21.53 18.51 14.30
C LEU A 519 -20.87 17.19 14.71
N GLU A 520 -20.09 17.18 15.79
CA GLU A 520 -19.43 15.98 16.32
C GLU A 520 -20.44 14.97 16.89
N ALA A 521 -21.50 15.43 17.54
CA ALA A 521 -22.58 14.57 18.03
C ALA A 521 -23.30 13.86 16.88
N PHE A 522 -23.71 14.60 15.85
CA PHE A 522 -24.36 14.01 14.68
C PHE A 522 -23.40 13.13 13.87
N TYR A 523 -22.12 13.51 13.77
CA TYR A 523 -21.08 12.66 13.19
C TYR A 523 -21.01 11.32 13.92
N THR A 524 -20.93 11.34 15.25
CA THR A 524 -20.83 10.14 16.08
C THR A 524 -22.06 9.25 15.88
N ARG A 525 -23.26 9.83 15.85
CA ARG A 525 -24.50 9.08 15.55
C ARG A 525 -24.48 8.47 14.16
N THR A 526 -23.97 9.19 13.17
CA THR A 526 -23.82 8.69 11.79
C THR A 526 -22.86 7.49 11.76
N ALA A 527 -21.71 7.59 12.43
CA ALA A 527 -20.74 6.50 12.52
C ALA A 527 -21.29 5.29 13.29
N ASP A 528 -21.93 5.49 14.45
CA ASP A 528 -22.57 4.42 15.22
C ASP A 528 -23.70 3.74 14.42
N ARG A 529 -24.51 4.50 13.69
CA ARG A 529 -25.56 3.93 12.81
C ARG A 529 -24.94 3.08 11.72
N TYR A 530 -23.86 3.52 11.07
CA TYR A 530 -23.14 2.72 10.08
C TYR A 530 -22.72 1.36 10.65
N PHE A 531 -21.97 1.36 11.75
CA PHE A 531 -21.41 0.13 12.30
C PHE A 531 -22.46 -0.77 12.95
N SER A 532 -23.44 -0.21 13.67
CA SER A 532 -24.47 -1.00 14.36
C SER A 532 -25.42 -1.71 13.39
N VAL A 533 -25.83 -1.06 12.30
CA VAL A 533 -26.64 -1.68 11.23
C VAL A 533 -25.88 -2.83 10.58
N ILE A 534 -24.60 -2.62 10.29
CA ILE A 534 -23.77 -3.66 9.68
C ILE A 534 -23.60 -4.84 10.62
N ARG A 535 -23.29 -4.59 11.90
CA ARG A 535 -23.22 -5.64 12.91
C ARG A 535 -24.53 -6.43 12.95
N ALA A 536 -25.68 -5.75 13.02
CA ALA A 536 -26.98 -6.41 13.08
C ALA A 536 -27.25 -7.28 11.84
N ALA A 537 -26.96 -6.77 10.64
CA ALA A 537 -27.13 -7.51 9.39
C ALA A 537 -26.22 -8.75 9.33
N VAL A 538 -24.93 -8.60 9.70
CA VAL A 538 -23.99 -9.73 9.77
C VAL A 538 -24.47 -10.78 10.76
N LYS A 539 -24.81 -10.38 11.99
CA LYS A 539 -25.21 -11.33 13.04
C LYS A 539 -26.56 -12.00 12.79
N LYS A 540 -27.47 -11.36 12.04
CA LYS A 540 -28.73 -11.96 11.61
C LYS A 540 -28.53 -13.08 10.58
N VAL A 541 -27.56 -12.93 9.67
CA VAL A 541 -27.35 -13.90 8.59
C VAL A 541 -26.29 -14.94 8.93
N ALA A 542 -25.20 -14.50 9.54
CA ALA A 542 -24.00 -15.27 9.84
C ALA A 542 -23.61 -15.08 11.31
N PRO A 543 -24.43 -15.57 12.27
CA PRO A 543 -24.26 -15.29 13.70
C PRO A 543 -22.91 -15.72 14.28
N ASN A 544 -22.29 -16.76 13.69
CA ASN A 544 -21.03 -17.32 14.14
C ASN A 544 -19.79 -16.70 13.48
N GLN A 545 -19.95 -15.91 12.42
CA GLN A 545 -18.84 -15.26 11.72
C GLN A 545 -18.53 -13.89 12.36
N LEU A 546 -17.25 -13.50 12.30
CA LEU A 546 -16.79 -12.22 12.83
C LEU A 546 -17.18 -11.05 11.91
N TYR A 547 -17.59 -9.92 12.49
CA TYR A 547 -17.62 -8.64 11.78
C TYR A 547 -16.25 -7.96 11.91
N LEU A 548 -15.53 -7.87 10.79
CA LEU A 548 -14.14 -7.42 10.72
C LEU A 548 -13.98 -5.92 10.42
N GLY A 549 -15.07 -5.15 10.41
CA GLY A 549 -15.03 -3.70 10.15
C GLY A 549 -14.92 -3.32 8.67
N CYS A 550 -14.44 -2.11 8.41
CA CYS A 550 -14.51 -1.43 7.10
C CYS A 550 -13.15 -0.94 6.56
N ARG A 551 -12.04 -1.52 7.03
CA ARG A 551 -10.67 -1.30 6.57
C ARG A 551 -10.30 0.19 6.49
N PHE A 552 -10.11 0.81 7.65
CA PHE A 552 -9.79 2.24 7.72
C PHE A 552 -8.43 2.57 7.11
N ALA A 553 -8.36 3.53 6.18
CA ALA A 553 -7.11 4.16 5.73
C ALA A 553 -6.93 5.56 6.36
N TRP A 554 -7.89 6.46 6.12
CA TRP A 554 -7.96 7.80 6.75
C TRP A 554 -9.21 7.88 7.62
N VAL A 555 -9.02 7.97 8.94
CA VAL A 555 -10.11 7.94 9.92
C VAL A 555 -9.83 8.91 11.06
N ASN A 556 -10.86 9.58 11.56
CA ASN A 556 -10.81 10.36 12.80
C ASN A 556 -11.20 9.50 14.01
N HIS A 557 -11.04 10.05 15.21
CA HIS A 557 -11.27 9.31 16.44
C HIS A 557 -12.73 8.89 16.65
N LEU A 558 -13.72 9.71 16.26
CA LEU A 558 -15.15 9.41 16.44
C LEU A 558 -15.58 8.16 15.65
N ALA A 559 -15.15 8.06 14.39
CA ALA A 559 -15.42 6.89 13.56
C ALA A 559 -14.68 5.64 14.06
N ALA A 560 -13.42 5.77 14.49
CA ALA A 560 -12.64 4.67 15.03
C ALA A 560 -13.24 4.12 16.33
N GLU A 561 -13.67 4.99 17.25
CA GLU A 561 -14.34 4.61 18.49
C GLU A 561 -15.69 3.93 18.25
N SER A 562 -16.47 4.42 17.27
CA SER A 562 -17.72 3.78 16.83
C SER A 562 -17.44 2.38 16.26
N GLY A 563 -16.39 2.24 15.45
CA GLY A 563 -15.94 0.94 14.96
C GLY A 563 -15.58 -0.02 16.10
N ALA A 564 -14.85 0.46 17.12
CA ALA A 564 -14.46 -0.34 18.29
C ALA A 564 -15.65 -0.80 19.14
N ARG A 565 -16.77 -0.06 19.19
CA ARG A 565 -17.99 -0.47 19.90
C ARG A 565 -18.72 -1.63 19.24
N HIS A 566 -18.58 -1.80 17.93
CA HIS A 566 -19.50 -2.63 17.14
C HIS A 566 -18.81 -3.75 16.33
N CYS A 567 -17.56 -3.59 15.94
CA CYS A 567 -16.83 -4.65 15.24
C CYS A 567 -16.39 -5.73 16.23
N ASP A 568 -16.37 -6.99 15.79
CA ASP A 568 -15.71 -8.04 16.59
C ASP A 568 -14.19 -7.93 16.47
N VAL A 569 -13.69 -7.43 15.33
CA VAL A 569 -12.29 -7.07 15.08
C VAL A 569 -12.25 -5.75 14.30
N VAL A 570 -11.45 -4.78 14.72
CA VAL A 570 -11.33 -3.48 14.01
C VAL A 570 -10.18 -3.54 13.00
N SER A 571 -10.45 -3.17 11.76
CA SER A 571 -9.50 -3.29 10.66
C SER A 571 -8.92 -1.97 10.17
N TYR A 572 -7.63 -1.97 9.85
CA TYR A 572 -6.92 -0.82 9.29
C TYR A 572 -6.06 -1.21 8.09
N ASN A 573 -6.02 -0.36 7.06
CA ASN A 573 -5.06 -0.41 5.96
C ASN A 573 -3.93 0.57 6.27
N LEU A 574 -2.73 0.05 6.59
CA LEU A 574 -1.62 0.88 7.08
C LEU A 574 -0.37 0.66 6.23
N TYR A 575 -0.28 1.42 5.15
CA TYR A 575 0.88 1.49 4.26
C TYR A 575 2.02 2.32 4.87
N ARG A 576 2.82 1.68 5.74
CA ARG A 576 3.97 2.28 6.44
C ARG A 576 5.01 1.21 6.77
N ARG A 577 6.23 1.60 7.18
CA ARG A 577 7.32 0.64 7.45
C ARG A 577 7.17 -0.17 8.75
N SER A 578 6.39 0.30 9.71
CA SER A 578 6.16 -0.39 10.97
C SER A 578 4.83 0.00 11.58
N VAL A 579 4.20 -0.95 12.29
CA VAL A 579 3.01 -0.71 13.11
C VAL A 579 3.21 -0.99 14.60
N ALA A 580 4.45 -1.21 15.03
CA ALA A 580 4.75 -1.53 16.43
C ALA A 580 4.33 -0.42 17.42
N ASP A 581 4.23 0.82 16.93
CA ASP A 581 3.82 2.01 17.69
C ASP A 581 2.34 2.38 17.54
N PHE A 582 1.56 1.58 16.80
CA PHE A 582 0.17 1.91 16.49
C PHE A 582 -0.65 2.02 17.79
N LYS A 583 -1.48 3.07 17.87
CA LYS A 583 -2.45 3.23 18.94
C LYS A 583 -3.81 3.42 18.31
N LEU A 584 -4.78 2.61 18.74
CA LEU A 584 -6.16 2.81 18.34
C LEU A 584 -6.63 4.19 18.84
N PRO A 585 -7.20 5.06 17.98
CA PRO A 585 -7.85 6.28 18.44
C PRO A 585 -8.93 5.96 19.49
N GLY A 586 -8.98 6.74 20.57
CA GLY A 586 -9.85 6.47 21.71
C GLY A 586 -9.36 5.40 22.70
N GLY A 587 -8.34 4.61 22.33
CA GLY A 587 -7.64 3.73 23.26
C GLY A 587 -8.39 2.47 23.72
N ALA A 588 -9.47 2.08 23.03
CA ALA A 588 -10.23 0.87 23.36
C ALA A 588 -9.36 -0.41 23.25
N ASP A 589 -9.52 -1.32 24.21
CA ASP A 589 -8.83 -2.62 24.23
C ASP A 589 -9.61 -3.65 23.41
N VAL A 590 -9.53 -3.55 22.09
CA VAL A 590 -10.21 -4.42 21.12
C VAL A 590 -9.21 -5.12 20.19
N PRO A 591 -9.53 -6.31 19.67
CA PRO A 591 -8.69 -6.96 18.67
C PRO A 591 -8.66 -6.14 17.37
N LEU A 592 -7.45 -6.03 16.81
CA LEU A 592 -7.17 -5.28 15.58
C LEU A 592 -6.67 -6.21 14.48
N ILE A 593 -6.93 -5.86 13.22
CA ILE A 593 -6.31 -6.55 12.07
C ILE A 593 -5.80 -5.55 11.05
N ILE A 594 -4.60 -5.79 10.51
CA ILE A 594 -4.14 -5.05 9.33
C ILE A 594 -4.78 -5.67 8.11
N GLY A 595 -5.67 -4.92 7.45
CA GLY A 595 -6.33 -5.33 6.23
C GLY A 595 -5.42 -5.23 5.00
N GLU A 596 -4.51 -4.27 4.96
CA GLU A 596 -3.55 -4.09 3.87
C GLU A 596 -2.23 -3.50 4.35
N PHE A 597 -1.14 -4.03 3.81
CA PHE A 597 0.18 -3.40 3.75
C PHE A 597 0.96 -3.99 2.57
N HIS A 598 1.93 -3.23 2.04
CA HIS A 598 2.89 -3.73 1.06
C HIS A 598 4.17 -2.94 1.02
N PHE A 599 5.11 -3.50 0.26
CA PHE A 599 6.40 -2.93 -0.09
C PHE A 599 6.71 -3.32 -1.54
N GLY A 600 7.23 -2.40 -2.33
CA GLY A 600 7.59 -2.69 -3.73
C GLY A 600 8.91 -2.09 -4.15
N ALA A 601 9.55 -2.74 -5.13
CA ALA A 601 10.85 -2.33 -5.68
C ALA A 601 10.86 -2.47 -7.21
N LEU A 602 11.74 -1.70 -7.88
CA LEU A 602 11.73 -1.61 -9.36
C LEU A 602 12.84 -2.43 -10.04
N ASP A 603 13.52 -3.31 -9.30
CA ASP A 603 14.58 -4.19 -9.79
C ASP A 603 14.06 -5.43 -10.54
N ARG A 604 12.74 -5.51 -10.80
CA ARG A 604 12.04 -6.63 -11.47
C ARG A 604 11.06 -6.19 -12.57
N GLY A 605 11.44 -5.20 -13.38
CA GLY A 605 10.73 -4.89 -14.63
C GLY A 605 9.58 -3.89 -14.54
N MET A 606 8.98 -3.71 -13.37
CA MET A 606 7.84 -2.80 -13.14
C MET A 606 8.23 -1.31 -13.09
N PHE A 607 7.23 -0.43 -13.14
CA PHE A 607 7.41 1.03 -13.23
C PHE A 607 6.99 1.81 -11.98
N HIS A 608 6.36 1.16 -11.01
CA HIS A 608 5.95 1.81 -9.77
C HIS A 608 6.07 0.84 -8.60
N THR A 609 6.58 1.31 -7.47
CA THR A 609 6.85 0.54 -6.25
C THR A 609 5.62 0.28 -5.39
N GLY A 610 4.43 0.71 -5.83
CA GLY A 610 3.30 0.93 -4.93
C GLY A 610 3.53 2.06 -3.92
N LEU A 611 2.93 1.92 -2.75
CA LEU A 611 2.78 3.00 -1.77
C LEU A 611 3.95 3.11 -0.78
N VAL A 612 4.74 2.06 -0.61
CA VAL A 612 5.93 2.08 0.26
C VAL A 612 7.15 1.57 -0.52
N PRO A 613 8.00 2.48 -1.03
CA PRO A 613 9.14 2.12 -1.86
C PRO A 613 10.23 1.41 -1.07
N CYS A 614 10.80 0.39 -1.71
CA CYS A 614 12.00 -0.34 -1.31
C CYS A 614 13.05 -0.26 -2.41
N LYS A 615 14.31 -0.42 -2.00
CA LYS A 615 15.45 -0.32 -2.93
C LYS A 615 15.46 -1.47 -3.95
N ASP A 616 15.29 -2.70 -3.46
CA ASP A 616 15.40 -3.95 -4.21
C ASP A 616 14.58 -5.06 -3.52
N GLN A 617 14.48 -6.25 -4.10
CA GLN A 617 13.72 -7.36 -3.51
C GLN A 617 14.25 -7.79 -2.12
N ALA A 618 15.54 -7.61 -1.83
CA ALA A 618 16.11 -7.96 -0.53
C ALA A 618 15.67 -6.95 0.56
N ASP A 619 15.66 -5.67 0.25
CA ASP A 619 15.12 -4.60 1.12
C ASP A 619 13.61 -4.78 1.35
N ARG A 620 12.87 -5.13 0.29
CA ARG A 620 11.45 -5.48 0.35
C ARG A 620 11.18 -6.64 1.32
N ALA A 621 11.98 -7.71 1.22
CA ALA A 621 11.90 -8.86 2.12
C ALA A 621 12.24 -8.49 3.57
N ALA A 622 13.21 -7.61 3.80
CA ALA A 622 13.53 -7.12 5.15
C ALA A 622 12.38 -6.34 5.77
N HIS A 623 11.78 -5.41 5.03
CA HIS A 623 10.64 -4.64 5.50
C HIS A 623 9.41 -5.50 5.77
N TYR A 624 9.17 -6.53 4.95
CA TYR A 624 8.13 -7.50 5.21
C TYR A 624 8.31 -8.17 6.59
N ARG A 625 9.50 -8.68 6.91
CA ARG A 625 9.77 -9.34 8.20
C ARG A 625 9.51 -8.39 9.38
N ASP A 626 10.03 -7.17 9.28
CA ASP A 626 9.94 -6.19 10.35
C ASP A 626 8.48 -5.77 10.60
N TYR A 627 7.71 -5.57 9.53
CA TYR A 627 6.30 -5.20 9.63
C TYR A 627 5.47 -6.32 10.28
N VAL A 628 5.60 -7.56 9.79
CA VAL A 628 4.85 -8.72 10.32
C VAL A 628 5.23 -8.98 11.78
N ARG A 629 6.52 -8.92 12.13
CA ARG A 629 6.96 -9.00 13.54
C ARG A 629 6.44 -7.87 14.40
N GLY A 630 6.36 -6.65 13.88
CA GLY A 630 5.72 -5.53 14.55
C GLY A 630 4.26 -5.82 14.90
N CYS A 631 3.50 -6.41 13.95
CA CYS A 631 2.13 -6.85 14.20
C CYS A 631 2.06 -7.96 15.27
N MET A 632 2.93 -8.98 15.18
CA MET A 632 2.95 -10.10 16.14
C MET A 632 3.30 -9.67 17.57
N LYS A 633 4.18 -8.66 17.73
CA LYS A 633 4.56 -8.13 19.04
C LYS A 633 3.46 -7.27 19.67
N HIS A 634 2.68 -6.56 18.85
CA HIS A 634 1.61 -5.71 19.33
C HIS A 634 0.49 -6.53 20.01
N PRO A 635 0.03 -6.13 21.21
CA PRO A 635 -0.92 -6.93 21.98
C PRO A 635 -2.30 -7.02 21.33
N ALA A 636 -2.69 -6.05 20.51
CA ALA A 636 -4.02 -5.98 19.94
C ALA A 636 -4.13 -6.63 18.54
N PHE A 637 -3.05 -6.72 17.76
CA PHE A 637 -3.14 -7.22 16.38
C PHE A 637 -3.30 -8.74 16.35
N VAL A 638 -4.41 -9.22 15.79
CA VAL A 638 -4.71 -10.66 15.62
C VAL A 638 -4.37 -11.18 14.22
N GLY A 639 -3.86 -10.33 13.34
CA GLY A 639 -3.42 -10.69 12.00
C GLY A 639 -2.93 -9.50 11.18
N CYS A 640 -2.34 -9.81 10.02
CA CYS A 640 -2.06 -8.84 8.97
C CYS A 640 -2.16 -9.48 7.59
N HIS A 641 -2.71 -8.74 6.64
CA HIS A 641 -2.89 -9.18 5.26
C HIS A 641 -2.05 -8.35 4.29
N TRP A 642 -1.21 -9.02 3.50
CA TRP A 642 -0.41 -8.40 2.46
C TRP A 642 -1.28 -8.05 1.25
N PHE A 643 -1.16 -6.84 0.71
CA PHE A 643 -1.76 -6.44 -0.56
C PHE A 643 -0.70 -6.43 -1.66
N LYS A 644 -0.58 -7.41 -2.55
CA LYS A 644 -1.51 -8.51 -2.85
C LYS A 644 -0.77 -9.73 -3.44
N TYR A 645 -1.51 -10.77 -3.81
CA TYR A 645 -0.95 -12.05 -4.28
C TYR A 645 -0.03 -11.92 -5.50
N GLN A 646 -0.45 -11.18 -6.52
CA GLN A 646 0.25 -11.01 -7.79
C GLN A 646 0.53 -9.54 -8.07
N ASP A 647 1.63 -9.24 -8.75
CA ASP A 647 1.92 -7.90 -9.25
C ASP A 647 0.74 -7.38 -10.07
N GLU A 648 0.51 -6.08 -10.01
CA GLU A 648 -0.48 -5.47 -10.88
C GLU A 648 -0.01 -5.47 -12.34
N PRO A 649 -0.93 -5.33 -13.32
CA PRO A 649 -0.53 -5.27 -14.71
C PRO A 649 0.47 -4.13 -14.95
N THR A 650 1.58 -4.42 -15.65
CA THR A 650 2.63 -3.43 -15.93
C THR A 650 2.08 -2.14 -16.56
N THR A 651 0.97 -2.24 -17.31
CA THR A 651 0.30 -1.12 -17.98
C THR A 651 -0.93 -0.55 -17.26
N GLY A 652 -1.05 -0.77 -15.96
CA GLY A 652 -2.11 -0.19 -15.14
C GLY A 652 -3.34 -1.09 -15.06
N ARG A 653 -3.81 -1.38 -13.85
CA ARG A 653 -5.06 -2.10 -13.64
C ARG A 653 -6.25 -1.23 -14.04
N THR A 654 -7.35 -1.87 -14.43
CA THR A 654 -8.52 -1.18 -14.99
C THR A 654 -9.18 -0.16 -14.06
N LEU A 655 -9.21 -0.39 -12.74
CA LEU A 655 -9.98 0.45 -11.84
C LEU A 655 -9.48 1.90 -11.80
N ASP A 656 -8.18 2.09 -11.73
CA ASP A 656 -7.56 3.37 -11.35
C ASP A 656 -6.08 3.48 -11.78
N GLU A 657 -5.67 2.64 -12.73
CA GLU A 657 -4.39 2.69 -13.44
C GLU A 657 -3.15 2.38 -12.58
N GLU A 658 -3.33 1.79 -11.38
CA GLU A 658 -2.22 1.28 -10.56
C GLU A 658 -1.44 0.18 -11.28
N ASN A 659 -0.10 0.28 -11.28
CA ASN A 659 0.82 -0.67 -11.92
C ASN A 659 2.00 -1.01 -11.01
N TYR A 660 1.67 -1.45 -9.81
CA TYR A 660 2.59 -1.62 -8.69
C TYR A 660 3.31 -2.99 -8.68
N GLN A 661 4.60 -2.96 -8.31
CA GLN A 661 5.40 -4.15 -7.98
C GLN A 661 5.16 -4.57 -6.54
N ILE A 662 4.03 -5.22 -6.26
CA ILE A 662 3.56 -5.53 -4.90
C ILE A 662 3.11 -6.98 -4.74
N GLY A 663 3.32 -7.83 -5.74
CA GLY A 663 2.96 -9.25 -5.74
C GLY A 663 3.95 -10.14 -5.03
N PHE A 664 3.48 -11.24 -4.45
CA PHE A 664 4.34 -12.38 -4.11
C PHE A 664 4.81 -13.15 -5.36
N ILE A 665 4.03 -13.04 -6.44
CA ILE A 665 4.35 -13.56 -7.77
C ILE A 665 4.27 -12.43 -8.81
N ASP A 666 5.02 -12.59 -9.91
CA ASP A 666 4.96 -11.67 -11.05
C ASP A 666 3.78 -11.97 -12.01
N VAL A 667 3.68 -11.22 -13.12
CA VAL A 667 2.65 -11.41 -14.16
C VAL A 667 2.71 -12.79 -14.84
N ALA A 668 3.86 -13.46 -14.79
CA ALA A 668 4.10 -14.77 -15.38
C ALA A 668 3.93 -15.92 -14.36
N ASP A 669 3.30 -15.65 -13.21
CA ASP A 669 3.09 -16.62 -12.13
C ASP A 669 4.41 -17.19 -11.56
N THR A 670 5.46 -16.36 -11.50
CA THR A 670 6.75 -16.73 -10.90
C THR A 670 6.93 -16.08 -9.52
N PRO A 671 7.17 -16.85 -8.44
CA PRO A 671 7.38 -16.28 -7.11
C PRO A 671 8.64 -15.44 -6.96
N TYR A 672 8.57 -14.40 -6.13
CA TYR A 672 9.74 -13.66 -5.64
C TYR A 672 10.37 -14.41 -4.46
N PRO A 673 11.51 -15.11 -4.66
CA PRO A 673 12.07 -15.99 -3.64
C PRO A 673 12.46 -15.24 -2.36
N GLU A 674 12.90 -13.98 -2.47
CA GLU A 674 13.30 -13.16 -1.32
C GLU A 674 12.11 -12.91 -0.38
N THR A 675 10.97 -12.49 -0.93
CA THR A 675 9.74 -12.23 -0.17
C THR A 675 9.13 -13.53 0.36
N VAL A 676 9.12 -14.61 -0.44
CA VAL A 676 8.64 -15.93 -0.01
C VAL A 676 9.48 -16.46 1.16
N GLN A 677 10.82 -16.34 1.10
CA GLN A 677 11.69 -16.74 2.18
C GLN A 677 11.43 -15.92 3.46
N ALA A 678 11.30 -14.60 3.34
CA ALA A 678 10.94 -13.74 4.46
C ALA A 678 9.58 -14.13 5.09
N SER A 679 8.61 -14.54 4.26
CA SER A 679 7.31 -15.06 4.71
C SER A 679 7.43 -16.36 5.49
N ARG A 680 8.21 -17.32 4.99
CA ARG A 680 8.51 -18.58 5.69
C ARG A 680 9.16 -18.32 7.05
N GLU A 681 10.17 -17.45 7.08
CA GLU A 681 10.93 -17.13 8.30
C GLU A 681 10.04 -16.64 9.44
N VAL A 682 9.06 -15.77 9.16
CA VAL A 682 8.12 -15.26 10.17
C VAL A 682 6.96 -16.22 10.40
N GLY A 683 6.36 -16.76 9.33
CA GLY A 683 5.18 -17.60 9.40
C GLY A 683 5.42 -18.92 10.13
N TYR A 684 6.56 -19.57 9.90
CA TYR A 684 6.89 -20.86 10.54
C TYR A 684 7.12 -20.71 12.06
N LYS A 685 7.38 -19.50 12.55
CA LYS A 685 7.64 -19.22 13.96
C LYS A 685 6.56 -18.34 14.60
N MET A 686 5.53 -17.95 13.85
CA MET A 686 4.64 -16.84 14.24
C MET A 686 3.97 -17.05 15.60
N TYR A 687 3.57 -18.28 15.91
CA TYR A 687 2.92 -18.61 17.17
C TYR A 687 3.87 -18.50 18.36
N ARG A 688 5.06 -19.10 18.26
CA ARG A 688 6.10 -19.04 19.30
C ARG A 688 6.61 -17.62 19.49
N GLU A 689 6.96 -16.92 18.41
CA GLU A 689 7.38 -15.51 18.46
C GLU A 689 6.31 -14.63 19.13
N ARG A 690 5.03 -14.84 18.82
CA ARG A 690 3.93 -14.10 19.45
C ARG A 690 3.73 -14.48 20.93
N MET A 691 3.97 -15.73 21.32
CA MET A 691 3.92 -16.16 22.72
C MET A 691 5.15 -15.73 23.53
N GLY A 692 6.23 -15.32 22.87
CA GLY A 692 7.50 -14.98 23.50
C GLY A 692 8.38 -16.20 23.81
N GLU A 693 8.21 -17.27 23.04
CA GLU A 693 8.93 -18.55 23.14
C GLU A 693 10.02 -18.70 22.08
#